data_AF-A0A9E3PN41-F1
#
_entry.id   AF-A0A9E3PN41-F1
#
_cell.length_a   1.000
_cell.length_b   1.000
_cell.length_c   1.000
_cell.angle_alpha   90.00
_cell.angle_beta   90.00
_cell.angle_gamma   90.00
#
_symmetry.space_group_name_H-M   'P 1'
#
loop_
_entity.id
_entity.type
_entity.pdbx_description
1 polymer ?
#
loop_
_entity_poly.entity_id
_entity_poly.type
_entity_poly.pdbx_seq_one_letter_code
_entity_poly.pdbx_strand_id
1 'polypeptide(L)'
;MFEILPLTPELLAELGDELGGCDFTDPSQIDFLAEAAPCDVQAAPGNGKTTLLAAKLALLSRNWTTRRRGVCVISHTNAARTEVEDLIARHPTAARLMTYPHFTGTVTAFINQYLALPYLRGLGWHVRQIDDDAFAAEALRRYPSWRVLDNLAKNQKLKLKRKLEEWIALLDLDPAFTDTSPEPSALAVRCRKGQWGAHTDCGKALESLKASMVKSGLYRYADMTALARRALLENPTLAARLRDRFPLVILDEAQDTHGDQLRLLEHVFKQDGAAFQRLGDSNQTLYEDEGTAPAYWTPGPGCIPLDTSRRFGGEIAGFASRLTARQAQTIVGLGARPASRVMFLFDEATIGGVLGAFADEARALWGGDCSTRDIWAVASRHNLVGKKGAWQPKSLVDYHPAYRSEGGSRSKANLFCRQLQKAAVHHAAARPPAEVSEMLAAGMSGLARAHGWKAANDRPITAHNVWAALAHRDVALPRIIRRLLRDHVLAGAAVWEEAAWLAFMEALLPLFNPPPQGSEGDIAEFCTFVAEQKADLADPERRSTKQVQFDDLILRLGSIHSVKGKSLDGILVVESEVWKGSSADEQCIDLTAVLPRAFGVTDELFTGVRLTAATNVFVGVTRPRELLGLALRKSEATVLIGPATDQGWKLVDLVAQAAELKE
;
A
#
# COMPACT_ATOMS: atom_id res chain seq x y z
N MET A 1 2.75 14.79 -33.02
CA MET A 1 3.50 15.48 -31.97
C MET A 1 2.53 16.46 -31.34
N PHE A 2 2.43 16.51 -30.02
CA PHE A 2 1.64 17.53 -29.32
C PHE A 2 2.51 18.79 -29.17
N GLU A 3 1.89 19.94 -28.97
CA GLU A 3 2.57 21.23 -28.85
C GLU A 3 2.38 21.78 -27.45
N ILE A 4 3.46 22.26 -26.84
CA ILE A 4 3.44 22.96 -25.55
C ILE A 4 3.62 24.44 -25.86
N LEU A 5 2.75 25.28 -25.28
CA LEU A 5 2.83 26.73 -25.43
C LEU A 5 4.17 27.26 -24.87
N PRO A 6 4.76 28.30 -25.46
CA PRO A 6 5.92 28.97 -24.87
C PRO A 6 5.62 29.40 -23.43
N LEU A 7 6.48 29.00 -22.50
CA LEU A 7 6.32 29.29 -21.07
C LEU A 7 6.76 30.73 -20.77
N THR A 8 5.88 31.70 -21.00
CA THR A 8 6.12 33.09 -20.60
C THR A 8 5.88 33.28 -19.10
N PRO A 9 6.49 34.30 -18.46
CA PRO A 9 6.23 34.60 -17.05
C PRO A 9 4.74 34.79 -16.73
N GLU A 10 3.99 35.41 -17.65
CA GLU A 10 2.55 35.63 -17.51
C GLU A 10 1.78 34.31 -17.52
N LEU A 11 2.14 33.38 -18.41
CA LEU A 11 1.52 32.06 -18.48
C LEU A 11 1.81 31.23 -17.22
N LEU A 12 3.04 31.28 -16.70
CA LEU A 12 3.40 30.59 -15.46
C LEU A 12 2.66 31.16 -14.25
N ALA A 13 2.50 32.49 -14.18
CA ALA A 13 1.70 33.15 -13.14
C ALA A 13 0.22 32.76 -13.23
N GLU A 14 -0.35 32.76 -14.45
CA GLU A 14 -1.74 32.34 -14.69
C GLU A 14 -2.00 30.90 -14.24
N LEU A 15 -1.11 29.95 -14.59
CA LEU A 15 -1.20 28.56 -14.12
C LEU A 15 -1.08 28.46 -12.60
N GLY A 16 -0.22 29.29 -12.01
CA GLY A 16 -0.06 29.40 -10.57
C GLY A 16 -1.37 29.76 -9.89
N ASP A 17 -2.03 30.81 -10.36
CA ASP A 17 -3.31 31.28 -9.86
C ASP A 17 -4.42 30.22 -10.03
N GLU A 18 -4.50 29.59 -11.21
CA GLU A 18 -5.46 28.51 -11.51
C GLU A 18 -5.30 27.30 -10.59
N LEU A 19 -4.08 27.03 -10.11
CA LEU A 19 -3.75 25.93 -9.20
C LEU A 19 -3.59 26.37 -7.75
N GLY A 20 -4.20 27.49 -7.37
CA GLY A 20 -4.28 27.95 -5.98
C GLY A 20 -3.06 28.71 -5.48
N GLY A 21 -2.43 29.51 -6.34
CA GLY A 21 -1.27 30.34 -6.01
C GLY A 21 0.07 29.59 -6.00
N CYS A 22 0.21 28.56 -6.82
CA CYS A 22 1.46 27.79 -6.92
C CYS A 22 2.54 28.55 -7.70
N ASP A 23 3.81 28.45 -7.29
CA ASP A 23 4.94 29.04 -8.01
C ASP A 23 5.67 27.97 -8.85
N PHE A 24 5.79 28.23 -10.15
CA PHE A 24 6.43 27.38 -11.16
C PHE A 24 7.68 28.00 -11.79
N THR A 25 8.30 28.99 -11.14
CA THR A 25 9.48 29.71 -11.67
C THR A 25 10.81 28.96 -11.48
N ASP A 26 10.81 27.83 -10.76
CA ASP A 26 12.00 26.97 -10.60
C ASP A 26 12.44 26.40 -11.98
N PRO A 27 13.73 26.53 -12.36
CA PRO A 27 14.21 26.10 -13.67
C PRO A 27 13.89 24.64 -14.00
N SER A 28 14.03 23.72 -13.03
CA SER A 28 13.73 22.30 -13.26
C SER A 28 12.23 22.05 -13.43
N GLN A 29 11.38 22.84 -12.77
CA GLN A 29 9.93 22.82 -13.02
C GLN A 29 9.61 23.31 -14.44
N ILE A 30 10.23 24.41 -14.89
CA ILE A 30 10.08 24.93 -16.25
C ILE A 30 10.55 23.91 -17.29
N ASP A 31 11.72 23.29 -17.08
CA ASP A 31 12.27 22.25 -17.95
C ASP A 31 11.27 21.10 -18.12
N PHE A 32 10.71 20.60 -17.01
CA PHE A 32 9.70 19.55 -17.08
C PHE A 32 8.41 20.03 -17.76
N LEU A 33 7.93 21.24 -17.48
CA LEU A 33 6.71 21.78 -18.11
C LEU A 33 6.89 21.97 -19.62
N ALA A 34 8.09 22.34 -20.08
CA ALA A 34 8.43 22.54 -21.48
C ALA A 34 8.74 21.23 -22.24
N GLU A 35 9.05 20.15 -21.54
CA GLU A 35 9.51 18.91 -22.16
C GLU A 35 8.40 18.17 -22.92
N ALA A 36 8.60 17.98 -24.22
CA ALA A 36 7.70 17.24 -25.11
C ALA A 36 8.25 15.88 -25.55
N ALA A 37 9.48 15.55 -25.16
CA ALA A 37 10.17 14.29 -25.42
C ALA A 37 10.09 13.32 -24.22
N PRO A 38 10.55 12.07 -24.36
CA PRO A 38 10.74 11.17 -23.23
C PRO A 38 11.74 11.74 -22.22
N CYS A 39 11.41 11.70 -20.93
CA CYS A 39 12.30 12.19 -19.87
C CYS A 39 12.04 11.44 -18.56
N ASP A 40 13.05 11.42 -17.69
CA ASP A 40 12.92 10.97 -16.31
C ASP A 40 13.04 12.17 -15.37
N VAL A 41 12.26 12.17 -14.30
CA VAL A 41 12.27 13.22 -13.30
C VAL A 41 12.53 12.59 -11.94
N GLN A 42 13.66 12.94 -11.32
CA GLN A 42 13.98 12.55 -9.95
C GLN A 42 13.53 13.67 -9.01
N ALA A 43 12.46 13.41 -8.26
CA ALA A 43 11.82 14.41 -7.41
C ALA A 43 12.12 14.17 -5.93
N ALA A 44 12.52 15.22 -5.22
CA ALA A 44 12.66 15.19 -3.78
C ALA A 44 11.29 15.04 -3.08
N PRO A 45 11.27 14.44 -1.87
CA PRO A 45 10.05 14.31 -1.09
C PRO A 45 9.41 15.68 -0.82
N GLY A 46 8.14 15.85 -1.19
CA GLY A 46 7.42 17.12 -0.95
C GLY A 46 7.76 18.25 -1.94
N ASN A 47 8.33 17.94 -3.11
CA ASN A 47 8.58 18.94 -4.15
C ASN A 47 7.30 19.48 -4.83
N GLY A 48 6.19 18.74 -4.78
CA GLY A 48 4.93 19.11 -5.44
C GLY A 48 4.70 18.44 -6.80
N LYS A 49 5.28 17.24 -6.99
CA LYS A 49 5.20 16.44 -8.23
C LYS A 49 3.78 16.30 -8.79
N THR A 50 2.79 16.04 -7.94
CA THR A 50 1.38 15.92 -8.33
C THR A 50 0.80 17.23 -8.85
N THR A 51 1.12 18.35 -8.19
CA THR A 51 0.74 19.70 -8.64
C THR A 51 1.42 20.08 -9.95
N LEU A 52 2.70 19.74 -10.11
CA LEU A 52 3.46 19.97 -11.34
C LEU A 52 2.89 19.15 -12.51
N LEU A 53 2.47 17.92 -12.26
CA LEU A 53 1.75 17.08 -13.23
C LEU A 53 0.43 17.74 -13.64
N ALA A 54 -0.35 18.23 -12.68
CA ALA A 54 -1.59 18.95 -12.97
C ALA A 54 -1.35 20.21 -13.80
N ALA A 55 -0.30 20.99 -13.50
CA ALA A 55 0.10 22.17 -14.28
C ALA A 55 0.46 21.81 -15.72
N LYS A 56 1.22 20.72 -15.94
CA LYS A 56 1.53 20.23 -17.28
C LYS A 56 0.28 19.85 -18.06
N LEU A 57 -0.66 19.17 -17.42
CA LEU A 57 -1.92 18.77 -18.05
C LEU A 57 -2.82 19.97 -18.34
N ALA A 58 -2.86 20.97 -17.46
CA ALA A 58 -3.54 22.24 -17.69
C ALA A 58 -2.98 22.97 -18.91
N LEU A 59 -1.65 23.10 -19.00
CA LEU A 59 -0.94 23.65 -20.16
C LEU A 59 -1.31 22.92 -21.45
N LEU A 60 -1.18 21.59 -21.45
CA LEU A 60 -1.49 20.76 -22.61
C LEU A 60 -2.94 20.89 -23.04
N SER A 61 -3.87 21.04 -22.09
CA SER A 61 -5.28 21.19 -22.40
C SER A 61 -5.53 22.38 -23.32
N ARG A 62 -4.79 23.48 -23.17
CA ARG A 62 -4.99 24.74 -23.93
C ARG A 62 -4.83 24.52 -25.44
N ASN A 63 -3.85 23.71 -25.87
CA ASN A 63 -3.55 23.45 -27.28
C ASN A 63 -3.85 22.01 -27.76
N TRP A 64 -4.47 21.16 -26.95
CA TRP A 64 -4.80 19.80 -27.38
C TRP A 64 -5.99 19.78 -28.35
N THR A 65 -5.71 19.63 -29.65
CA THR A 65 -6.73 19.66 -30.73
C THR A 65 -7.15 18.27 -31.24
N THR A 66 -6.38 17.22 -30.92
CA THR A 66 -6.58 15.89 -31.52
C THR A 66 -7.76 15.15 -30.88
N ARG A 67 -8.70 14.66 -31.69
CA ARG A 67 -9.86 13.87 -31.21
C ARG A 67 -9.62 12.36 -31.09
N ARG A 68 -8.54 11.85 -31.69
CA ARG A 68 -8.21 10.41 -31.76
C ARG A 68 -7.01 10.01 -30.91
N ARG A 69 -6.21 11.00 -30.48
CA ARG A 69 -5.01 10.81 -29.66
C ARG A 69 -5.20 11.51 -28.32
N GLY A 70 -4.78 10.86 -27.24
CA GLY A 70 -4.94 11.34 -25.88
C GLY A 70 -3.64 11.37 -25.10
N VAL A 71 -3.72 11.94 -23.90
CA VAL A 71 -2.68 11.85 -22.88
C VAL A 71 -2.98 10.63 -22.02
N CYS A 72 -1.96 9.86 -21.67
CA CYS A 72 -2.06 8.72 -20.77
C CYS A 72 -1.33 9.03 -19.46
N VAL A 73 -2.07 9.21 -18.37
CA VAL A 73 -1.54 9.41 -17.03
C VAL A 73 -1.73 8.13 -16.23
N ILE A 74 -0.63 7.54 -15.79
CA ILE A 74 -0.58 6.29 -15.05
C ILE A 74 -0.02 6.56 -13.67
N SER A 75 -0.69 6.11 -12.61
CA SER A 75 -0.15 6.12 -11.24
C SER A 75 -0.14 4.72 -10.62
N HIS A 76 0.58 4.52 -9.53
CA HIS A 76 0.57 3.24 -8.83
C HIS A 76 -0.70 3.04 -7.98
N THR A 77 -1.21 4.08 -7.33
CA THR A 77 -2.32 3.98 -6.37
C THR A 77 -3.59 4.69 -6.83
N ASN A 78 -4.74 4.23 -6.32
CA ASN A 78 -6.01 4.94 -6.53
C ASN A 78 -6.03 6.32 -5.85
N ALA A 79 -5.31 6.49 -4.74
CA ALA A 79 -5.23 7.77 -4.05
C ALA A 79 -4.51 8.83 -4.89
N ALA A 80 -3.31 8.51 -5.39
CA ALA A 80 -2.56 9.41 -6.27
C ALA A 80 -3.30 9.67 -7.59
N ARG A 81 -3.98 8.66 -8.16
CA ARG A 81 -4.93 8.87 -9.27
C ARG A 81 -5.99 9.91 -8.90
N THR A 82 -6.72 9.71 -7.81
CA THR A 82 -7.84 10.59 -7.41
C THR A 82 -7.37 12.02 -7.17
N GLU A 83 -6.19 12.19 -6.57
CA GLU A 83 -5.60 13.51 -6.34
C GLU A 83 -5.35 14.25 -7.66
N VAL A 84 -4.78 13.57 -8.67
CA VAL A 84 -4.60 14.13 -10.01
C VAL A 84 -5.95 14.44 -10.66
N GLU A 85 -6.93 13.55 -10.54
CA GLU A 85 -8.28 13.75 -11.10
C GLU A 85 -8.98 14.96 -10.48
N ASP A 86 -8.92 15.11 -9.15
CA ASP A 86 -9.54 16.22 -8.42
C ASP A 86 -8.88 17.56 -8.76
N LEU A 87 -7.55 17.59 -8.91
CA LEU A 87 -6.82 18.80 -9.33
C LEU A 87 -7.22 19.22 -10.75
N ILE A 88 -7.31 18.27 -11.68
CA ILE A 88 -7.68 18.54 -13.08
C ILE A 88 -9.16 18.90 -13.21
N ALA A 89 -10.05 18.26 -12.43
CA ALA A 89 -11.49 18.49 -12.50
C ALA A 89 -11.88 19.91 -12.05
N ARG A 90 -11.09 20.51 -11.16
CA ARG A 90 -11.26 21.90 -10.73
C ARG A 90 -10.80 22.92 -11.79
N HIS A 91 -10.02 22.48 -12.77
CA HIS A 91 -9.46 23.35 -13.78
C HIS A 91 -10.46 23.61 -14.93
N PRO A 92 -10.72 24.88 -15.30
CA PRO A 92 -11.76 25.24 -16.28
C PRO A 92 -11.64 24.52 -17.62
N THR A 93 -10.42 24.32 -18.11
CA THR A 93 -10.14 23.73 -19.42
C THR A 93 -9.62 22.30 -19.38
N ALA A 94 -9.10 21.81 -18.24
CA ALA A 94 -8.37 20.55 -18.19
C ALA A 94 -9.29 19.35 -17.93
N ALA A 95 -10.51 19.58 -17.42
CA ALA A 95 -11.54 18.54 -17.27
C ALA A 95 -11.81 17.75 -18.56
N ARG A 96 -11.57 18.33 -19.75
CA ARG A 96 -11.68 17.62 -21.03
C ARG A 96 -10.74 16.41 -21.15
N LEU A 97 -9.58 16.48 -20.47
CA LEU A 97 -8.57 15.40 -20.43
C LEU A 97 -9.02 14.19 -19.60
N MET A 98 -10.19 14.28 -18.93
CA MET A 98 -10.80 13.17 -18.20
C MET A 98 -11.64 12.25 -19.09
N THR A 99 -11.87 12.65 -20.35
CA THR A 99 -12.73 11.92 -21.28
C THR A 99 -11.93 11.30 -22.42
N TYR A 100 -12.58 10.44 -23.21
CA TYR A 100 -11.96 9.91 -24.42
C TYR A 100 -11.44 11.05 -25.31
N PRO A 101 -10.23 10.94 -25.92
CA PRO A 101 -9.36 9.76 -26.06
C PRO A 101 -8.32 9.58 -24.94
N HIS A 102 -8.36 10.37 -23.87
CA HIS A 102 -7.39 10.37 -22.78
C HIS A 102 -7.57 9.17 -21.84
N PHE A 103 -6.55 8.88 -21.05
CA PHE A 103 -6.60 7.87 -20.00
C PHE A 103 -5.92 8.42 -18.74
N THR A 104 -6.61 8.33 -17.62
CA THR A 104 -6.05 8.55 -16.28
C THR A 104 -6.38 7.31 -15.46
N GLY A 105 -5.39 6.65 -14.86
CA GLY A 105 -5.65 5.48 -14.03
C GLY A 105 -4.43 4.78 -13.47
N THR A 106 -4.67 3.63 -12.83
CA THR A 106 -3.58 2.83 -12.28
C THR A 106 -2.87 2.03 -13.37
N VAL A 107 -1.64 1.60 -13.11
CA VAL A 107 -0.89 0.68 -13.99
C VAL A 107 -1.73 -0.57 -14.31
N THR A 108 -2.37 -1.17 -13.30
CA THR A 108 -3.25 -2.33 -13.45
C THR A 108 -4.47 -2.01 -14.33
N ALA A 109 -5.10 -0.85 -14.16
CA ALA A 109 -6.23 -0.45 -15.00
C ALA A 109 -5.82 -0.29 -16.47
N PHE A 110 -4.65 0.31 -16.73
CA PHE A 110 -4.11 0.45 -18.09
C PHE A 110 -3.88 -0.91 -18.74
N ILE A 111 -3.16 -1.81 -18.05
CA ILE A 111 -2.86 -3.17 -18.51
C ILE A 111 -4.16 -3.93 -18.82
N ASN A 112 -5.13 -3.88 -17.92
CA ASN A 112 -6.40 -4.57 -18.11
C ASN A 112 -7.17 -4.03 -19.33
N GLN A 113 -7.34 -2.71 -19.42
CA GLN A 113 -8.16 -2.08 -20.44
C GLN A 113 -7.61 -2.26 -21.85
N TYR A 114 -6.30 -2.08 -22.03
CA TYR A 114 -5.69 -1.97 -23.36
C TYR A 114 -4.97 -3.23 -23.84
N LEU A 115 -4.62 -4.15 -22.94
CA LEU A 115 -3.81 -5.32 -23.28
C LEU A 115 -4.51 -6.63 -22.87
N ALA A 116 -4.70 -6.84 -21.56
CA ALA A 116 -5.09 -8.14 -21.05
C ALA A 116 -6.55 -8.52 -21.35
N LEU A 117 -7.52 -7.63 -21.10
CA LEU A 117 -8.93 -7.93 -21.37
C LEU A 117 -9.26 -8.07 -22.86
N PRO A 118 -8.71 -7.23 -23.78
CA PRO A 118 -8.84 -7.49 -25.22
C PRO A 118 -8.29 -8.86 -25.63
N TYR A 119 -7.12 -9.24 -25.10
CA TYR A 119 -6.49 -10.52 -25.42
C TYR A 119 -7.29 -11.71 -24.89
N LEU A 120 -7.75 -11.67 -23.63
CA LEU A 120 -8.63 -12.68 -23.04
C LEU A 120 -9.90 -12.91 -23.86
N ARG A 121 -10.54 -11.83 -24.31
CA ARG A 121 -11.72 -11.93 -25.19
C ARG A 121 -11.38 -12.60 -26.52
N GLY A 122 -10.19 -12.34 -27.07
CA GLY A 122 -9.69 -13.02 -28.27
C GLY A 122 -9.48 -14.52 -28.08
N LEU A 123 -9.08 -14.95 -26.88
CA LEU A 123 -8.96 -16.37 -26.51
C LEU A 123 -10.30 -17.06 -26.21
N GLY A 124 -11.39 -16.28 -26.09
CA GLY A 124 -12.69 -16.81 -25.63
C GLY A 124 -12.74 -17.09 -24.13
N TRP A 125 -11.76 -16.60 -23.35
CA TRP A 125 -11.73 -16.78 -21.91
C TRP A 125 -12.56 -15.70 -21.21
N HIS A 126 -13.59 -16.10 -20.46
CA HIS A 126 -14.44 -15.15 -19.74
C HIS A 126 -13.84 -14.69 -18.43
N VAL A 127 -14.16 -13.47 -18.01
CA VAL A 127 -13.73 -12.91 -16.71
C VAL A 127 -14.93 -12.84 -15.78
N ARG A 128 -14.87 -13.61 -14.69
CA ARG A 128 -15.80 -13.53 -13.56
C ARG A 128 -15.27 -12.59 -12.48
N GLN A 129 -13.99 -12.72 -12.11
CA GLN A 129 -13.36 -11.90 -11.09
C GLN A 129 -11.83 -11.88 -11.26
N ILE A 130 -11.22 -10.72 -11.01
CA ILE A 130 -9.77 -10.54 -10.89
C ILE A 130 -9.50 -10.10 -9.46
N ASP A 131 -9.07 -11.04 -8.62
CA ASP A 131 -8.90 -10.81 -7.18
C ASP A 131 -8.05 -11.94 -6.59
N ASP A 132 -6.91 -11.58 -6.00
CA ASP A 132 -5.95 -12.55 -5.48
C ASP A 132 -6.50 -13.35 -4.29
N ASP A 133 -7.29 -12.72 -3.40
CA ASP A 133 -7.86 -13.40 -2.24
C ASP A 133 -8.99 -14.35 -2.65
N ALA A 134 -9.84 -13.92 -3.58
CA ALA A 134 -10.89 -14.77 -4.13
C ALA A 134 -10.32 -15.94 -4.92
N PHE A 135 -9.25 -15.71 -5.71
CA PHE A 135 -8.53 -16.76 -6.39
C PHE A 135 -7.95 -17.76 -5.39
N ALA A 136 -7.24 -17.28 -4.37
CA ALA A 136 -6.60 -18.13 -3.37
C ALA A 136 -7.63 -18.98 -2.61
N ALA A 137 -8.71 -18.36 -2.13
CA ALA A 137 -9.77 -19.06 -1.41
C ALA A 137 -10.39 -20.18 -2.26
N GLU A 138 -10.72 -19.89 -3.52
CA GLU A 138 -11.33 -20.89 -4.40
C GLU A 138 -10.33 -21.97 -4.85
N ALA A 139 -9.06 -21.62 -5.13
CA ALA A 139 -8.02 -22.59 -5.45
C ALA A 139 -7.78 -23.56 -4.27
N LEU A 140 -7.72 -23.02 -3.05
CA LEU A 140 -7.57 -23.81 -1.83
C LEU A 140 -8.79 -24.72 -1.57
N ARG A 141 -9.99 -24.26 -1.91
CA ARG A 141 -11.21 -25.07 -1.82
C ARG A 141 -11.23 -26.22 -2.83
N ARG A 142 -10.67 -26.00 -4.03
CA ARG A 142 -10.75 -26.94 -5.16
C ARG A 142 -9.61 -27.94 -5.23
N TYR A 143 -8.40 -27.60 -4.79
CA TYR A 143 -7.24 -28.47 -4.98
C TYR A 143 -7.42 -29.92 -4.47
N PRO A 144 -8.23 -30.23 -3.42
CA PRO A 144 -8.41 -31.61 -2.98
C PRO A 144 -9.03 -32.52 -4.05
N SER A 145 -9.69 -31.97 -5.08
CA SER A 145 -10.17 -32.75 -6.23
C SER A 145 -9.04 -33.30 -7.09
N TRP A 146 -7.82 -32.77 -6.99
CA TRP A 146 -6.63 -33.31 -7.64
C TRP A 146 -5.92 -34.28 -6.71
N ARG A 147 -6.10 -35.59 -6.94
CA ARG A 147 -5.55 -36.67 -6.09
C ARG A 147 -4.08 -36.50 -5.74
N VAL A 148 -3.25 -36.04 -6.69
CA VAL A 148 -1.82 -35.79 -6.44
C VAL A 148 -1.62 -34.72 -5.38
N LEU A 149 -2.31 -33.58 -5.49
CA LEU A 149 -2.20 -32.46 -4.54
C LEU A 149 -2.79 -32.85 -3.17
N ASP A 150 -3.93 -33.53 -3.15
CA ASP A 150 -4.57 -34.00 -1.91
C ASP A 150 -3.69 -35.00 -1.15
N ASN A 151 -3.12 -35.98 -1.85
CA ASN A 151 -2.20 -36.97 -1.26
C ASN A 151 -0.94 -36.30 -0.69
N LEU A 152 -0.39 -35.30 -1.38
CA LEU A 152 0.76 -34.53 -0.89
C LEU A 152 0.40 -33.70 0.34
N ALA A 153 -0.78 -33.08 0.37
CA ALA A 153 -1.26 -32.32 1.53
C ALA A 153 -1.49 -33.23 2.76
N LYS A 154 -2.00 -34.45 2.56
CA LYS A 154 -2.26 -35.42 3.63
C LYS A 154 -1.01 -36.18 4.10
N ASN A 155 0.10 -36.11 3.35
CA ASN A 155 1.32 -36.81 3.72
C ASN A 155 2.02 -36.17 4.93
N GLN A 156 1.76 -36.73 6.11
CA GLN A 156 2.31 -36.25 7.38
C GLN A 156 3.84 -36.35 7.47
N LYS A 157 4.48 -37.26 6.71
CA LYS A 157 5.95 -37.40 6.72
C LYS A 157 6.64 -36.21 6.04
N LEU A 158 6.03 -35.67 4.99
CA LEU A 158 6.60 -34.56 4.22
C LEU A 158 6.35 -33.19 4.87
N LYS A 159 5.38 -33.08 5.79
CA LYS A 159 4.97 -31.82 6.44
C LYS A 159 4.77 -30.66 5.43
N LEU A 160 4.30 -31.00 4.23
CA LEU A 160 4.27 -30.09 3.08
C LEU A 160 2.98 -29.26 2.99
N LYS A 161 1.91 -29.65 3.68
CA LYS A 161 0.56 -29.06 3.54
C LYS A 161 0.59 -27.53 3.45
N ARG A 162 1.20 -26.86 4.45
CA ARG A 162 1.26 -25.40 4.49
C ARG A 162 1.99 -24.81 3.28
N LYS A 163 3.15 -25.37 2.90
CA LYS A 163 3.91 -24.90 1.72
C LYS A 163 3.15 -25.14 0.42
N LEU A 164 2.44 -26.27 0.33
CA LEU A 164 1.63 -26.59 -0.84
C LEU A 164 0.44 -25.63 -0.98
N GLU A 165 -0.26 -25.34 0.13
CA GLU A 165 -1.33 -24.35 0.18
C GLU A 165 -0.81 -22.94 -0.17
N GLU A 166 0.40 -22.57 0.27
CA GLU A 166 1.09 -21.35 -0.15
C GLU A 166 1.32 -21.32 -1.67
N TRP A 167 1.79 -22.42 -2.29
CA TRP A 167 1.96 -22.50 -3.74
C TRP A 167 0.64 -22.39 -4.51
N ILE A 168 -0.42 -23.04 -4.01
CA ILE A 168 -1.75 -23.04 -4.62
C ILE A 168 -2.41 -21.66 -4.54
N ALA A 169 -2.35 -21.03 -3.36
CA ALA A 169 -2.85 -19.68 -3.15
C ALA A 169 -2.14 -18.67 -4.06
N LEU A 170 -0.88 -18.94 -4.40
CA LEU A 170 -0.03 -18.03 -5.15
C LEU A 170 0.26 -18.49 -6.59
N LEU A 171 -0.68 -19.22 -7.20
CA LEU A 171 -0.50 -19.85 -8.50
C LEU A 171 -0.64 -18.85 -9.66
N ASP A 172 0.49 -18.37 -10.17
CA ASP A 172 0.57 -17.36 -11.25
C ASP A 172 0.70 -18.01 -12.64
N LEU A 173 -0.02 -17.47 -13.62
CA LEU A 173 0.08 -17.88 -15.03
C LEU A 173 1.47 -17.54 -15.58
N ASP A 174 2.11 -18.51 -16.23
CA ASP A 174 3.35 -18.28 -16.97
C ASP A 174 3.01 -17.77 -18.38
N PRO A 175 3.56 -16.62 -18.85
CA PRO A 175 3.32 -16.13 -20.21
C PRO A 175 3.77 -17.08 -21.33
N ALA A 176 4.52 -18.15 -21.02
CA ALA A 176 4.89 -19.21 -21.95
C ALA A 176 3.81 -20.31 -22.14
N PHE A 177 2.59 -20.11 -21.66
CA PHE A 177 1.49 -21.06 -21.90
C PHE A 177 1.23 -21.28 -23.40
N THR A 178 0.80 -22.49 -23.75
CA THR A 178 0.59 -22.93 -25.14
C THR A 178 -0.88 -23.21 -25.47
N ASP A 179 -1.68 -23.64 -24.49
CA ASP A 179 -3.11 -23.88 -24.67
C ASP A 179 -3.86 -22.53 -24.77
N THR A 180 -4.36 -22.24 -25.96
CA THR A 180 -5.13 -21.03 -26.29
C THR A 180 -6.59 -21.36 -26.63
N SER A 181 -7.02 -22.60 -26.36
CA SER A 181 -8.40 -23.00 -26.58
C SER A 181 -9.34 -22.28 -25.60
N PRO A 182 -10.63 -22.07 -25.96
CA PRO A 182 -11.59 -21.42 -25.05
C PRO A 182 -11.78 -22.14 -23.70
N GLU A 183 -11.52 -23.44 -23.65
CA GLU A 183 -11.58 -24.24 -22.44
C GLU A 183 -10.24 -24.98 -22.22
N PRO A 184 -9.21 -24.30 -21.69
CA PRO A 184 -7.90 -24.89 -21.56
C PRO A 184 -7.92 -26.04 -20.55
N SER A 185 -7.12 -27.08 -20.82
CA SER A 185 -7.02 -28.27 -19.98
C SER A 185 -5.84 -28.23 -19.01
N ALA A 186 -4.78 -27.53 -19.40
CA ALA A 186 -3.60 -27.24 -18.59
C ALA A 186 -3.01 -25.89 -19.01
N LEU A 187 -2.57 -25.08 -18.04
CA LEU A 187 -1.92 -23.81 -18.29
C LEU A 187 -0.60 -23.75 -17.53
N ALA A 188 0.48 -23.40 -18.24
CA ALA A 188 1.79 -23.25 -17.64
C ALA A 188 1.75 -22.27 -16.45
N VAL A 189 2.38 -22.64 -15.34
CA VAL A 189 2.43 -21.83 -14.12
C VAL A 189 3.85 -21.44 -13.78
N ARG A 190 4.03 -20.22 -13.29
CA ARG A 190 5.35 -19.73 -12.87
C ARG A 190 5.83 -20.55 -11.67
N CYS A 191 6.97 -21.23 -11.84
CA CYS A 191 7.55 -22.06 -10.78
C CYS A 191 8.21 -21.19 -9.70
N ARG A 192 7.74 -21.30 -8.45
CA ARG A 192 8.26 -20.59 -7.28
C ARG A 192 9.43 -21.34 -6.63
N LYS A 193 10.23 -20.63 -5.84
CA LYS A 193 11.37 -21.23 -5.12
C LYS A 193 10.90 -22.40 -4.23
N GLY A 194 11.49 -23.57 -4.47
CA GLY A 194 11.15 -24.80 -3.75
C GLY A 194 9.88 -25.52 -4.26
N GLN A 195 9.15 -24.95 -5.22
CA GLN A 195 8.04 -25.61 -5.90
C GLN A 195 8.56 -26.66 -6.87
N TRP A 196 7.80 -27.74 -7.04
CA TRP A 196 8.13 -28.78 -8.02
C TRP A 196 7.72 -28.33 -9.43
N GLY A 197 8.63 -28.54 -10.40
CA GLY A 197 8.47 -28.04 -11.76
C GLY A 197 7.42 -28.79 -12.59
N ALA A 198 7.09 -28.22 -13.75
CA ALA A 198 6.06 -28.70 -14.68
C ALA A 198 6.20 -30.16 -15.14
N HIS A 199 7.41 -30.72 -15.13
CA HIS A 199 7.66 -32.12 -15.50
C HIS A 199 7.18 -33.14 -14.44
N THR A 200 6.96 -32.68 -13.20
CA THR A 200 6.52 -33.53 -12.07
C THR A 200 4.99 -33.68 -12.05
N ASP A 201 4.48 -34.74 -11.41
CA ASP A 201 3.03 -34.93 -11.27
C ASP A 201 2.34 -33.80 -10.50
N CYS A 202 3.04 -33.21 -9.52
CA CYS A 202 2.56 -32.04 -8.80
C CYS A 202 2.49 -30.82 -9.73
N GLY A 203 3.54 -30.56 -10.51
CA GLY A 203 3.56 -29.47 -11.49
C GLY A 203 2.41 -29.58 -12.48
N LYS A 204 2.20 -30.75 -13.08
CA LYS A 204 1.07 -31.00 -13.99
C LYS A 204 -0.28 -30.81 -13.31
N ALA A 205 -0.44 -31.25 -12.07
CA ALA A 205 -1.67 -31.04 -11.30
C ALA A 205 -1.92 -29.55 -11.00
N LEU A 206 -0.86 -28.78 -10.74
CA LEU A 206 -0.95 -27.33 -10.57
C LEU A 206 -1.34 -26.62 -11.87
N GLU A 207 -0.76 -27.00 -13.01
CA GLU A 207 -1.15 -26.45 -14.33
C GLU A 207 -2.61 -26.75 -14.67
N SER A 208 -3.08 -27.96 -14.36
CA SER A 208 -4.49 -28.35 -14.53
C SER A 208 -5.42 -27.59 -13.57
N LEU A 209 -5.02 -27.40 -12.31
CA LEU A 209 -5.75 -26.55 -11.38
C LEU A 209 -5.84 -25.11 -11.91
N LYS A 210 -4.74 -24.54 -12.42
CA LYS A 210 -4.72 -23.20 -13.01
C LYS A 210 -5.70 -23.08 -14.18
N ALA A 211 -5.72 -24.06 -15.07
CA ALA A 211 -6.67 -24.12 -16.18
C ALA A 211 -8.12 -24.16 -15.70
N SER A 212 -8.43 -24.93 -14.65
CA SER A 212 -9.77 -24.96 -14.03
C SER A 212 -10.20 -23.59 -13.45
N MET A 213 -9.25 -22.86 -12.85
CA MET A 213 -9.50 -21.50 -12.34
C MET A 213 -9.82 -20.52 -13.47
N VAL A 214 -9.01 -20.55 -14.54
CA VAL A 214 -9.22 -19.73 -15.75
C VAL A 214 -10.55 -20.08 -16.42
N LYS A 215 -10.89 -21.37 -16.54
CA LYS A 215 -12.20 -21.84 -17.03
C LYS A 215 -13.37 -21.36 -16.17
N SER A 216 -13.13 -21.00 -14.90
CA SER A 216 -14.15 -20.42 -14.02
C SER A 216 -14.19 -18.89 -14.07
N GLY A 217 -13.33 -18.28 -14.89
CA GLY A 217 -13.14 -16.85 -15.03
C GLY A 217 -12.47 -16.19 -13.83
N LEU A 218 -11.66 -16.92 -13.07
CA LEU A 218 -10.97 -16.40 -11.89
C LEU A 218 -9.49 -16.18 -12.20
N TYR A 219 -9.02 -14.95 -11.95
CA TYR A 219 -7.66 -14.53 -12.26
C TYR A 219 -7.03 -13.79 -11.08
N ARG A 220 -5.71 -13.90 -10.99
CA ARG A 220 -4.86 -13.05 -10.16
C ARG A 220 -4.44 -11.81 -10.93
N TYR A 221 -4.03 -10.76 -10.22
CA TYR A 221 -3.47 -9.57 -10.88
C TYR A 221 -2.19 -9.87 -11.67
N ALA A 222 -1.37 -10.81 -11.20
CA ALA A 222 -0.18 -11.29 -11.92
C ALA A 222 -0.53 -11.98 -13.25
N ASP A 223 -1.66 -12.69 -13.32
CA ASP A 223 -2.13 -13.33 -14.56
C ASP A 223 -2.42 -12.29 -15.64
N MET A 224 -3.07 -11.19 -15.25
CA MET A 224 -3.39 -10.10 -16.17
C MET A 224 -2.12 -9.49 -16.78
N THR A 225 -1.05 -9.40 -15.99
CA THR A 225 0.25 -8.92 -16.47
C THR A 225 0.91 -9.93 -17.41
N ALA A 226 0.82 -11.24 -17.12
CA ALA A 226 1.30 -12.30 -18.01
C ALA A 226 0.54 -12.33 -19.34
N LEU A 227 -0.79 -12.20 -19.31
CA LEU A 227 -1.66 -12.12 -20.48
C LEU A 227 -1.35 -10.88 -21.33
N ALA A 228 -1.14 -9.73 -20.72
CA ALA A 228 -0.75 -8.52 -21.44
C ALA A 228 0.62 -8.66 -22.13
N ARG A 229 1.60 -9.32 -21.47
CA ARG A 229 2.88 -9.64 -22.09
C ARG A 229 2.68 -10.56 -23.31
N ARG A 230 1.85 -11.59 -23.18
CA ARG A 230 1.52 -12.49 -24.28
C ARG A 230 0.86 -11.75 -25.45
N ALA A 231 -0.08 -10.86 -25.16
CA ALA A 231 -0.76 -10.04 -26.17
C ALA A 231 0.22 -9.22 -27.03
N LEU A 232 1.23 -8.62 -26.40
CA LEU A 232 2.26 -7.83 -27.07
C LEU A 232 3.21 -8.70 -27.92
N LEU A 233 3.56 -9.89 -27.43
CA LEU A 233 4.41 -10.83 -28.18
C LEU A 233 3.72 -11.36 -29.43
N GLU A 234 2.45 -11.74 -29.32
CA GLU A 234 1.68 -12.29 -30.46
C GLU A 234 1.19 -11.20 -31.42
N ASN A 235 1.03 -9.96 -30.93
CA ASN A 235 0.59 -8.83 -31.75
C ASN A 235 1.56 -7.63 -31.62
N PRO A 236 2.76 -7.68 -32.22
CA PRO A 236 3.77 -6.62 -32.07
C PRO A 236 3.28 -5.22 -32.50
N THR A 237 2.32 -5.15 -33.43
CA THR A 237 1.71 -3.89 -33.89
C THR A 237 0.89 -3.19 -32.81
N LEU A 238 0.46 -3.91 -31.75
CA LEU A 238 -0.32 -3.35 -30.65
C LEU A 238 0.45 -2.26 -29.90
N ALA A 239 1.75 -2.47 -29.66
CA ALA A 239 2.59 -1.46 -29.01
C ALA A 239 2.66 -0.16 -29.82
N ALA A 240 2.84 -0.27 -31.15
CA ALA A 240 2.86 0.89 -32.04
C ALA A 240 1.51 1.62 -32.08
N ARG A 241 0.39 0.90 -32.06
CA ARG A 241 -0.96 1.49 -31.98
C ARG A 241 -1.21 2.22 -30.66
N LEU A 242 -0.69 1.69 -29.55
CA LEU A 242 -0.78 2.36 -28.24
C LEU A 242 0.05 3.64 -28.21
N ARG A 243 1.26 3.65 -28.80
CA ARG A 243 2.05 4.87 -28.96
C ARG A 243 1.37 5.90 -29.85
N ASP A 244 0.76 5.47 -30.96
CA ASP A 244 -0.02 6.36 -31.82
C ASP A 244 -1.22 6.98 -31.10
N ARG A 245 -1.94 6.17 -30.30
CA ARG A 245 -3.06 6.63 -29.47
C ARG A 245 -2.60 7.58 -28.37
N PHE A 246 -1.48 7.28 -27.72
CA PHE A 246 -0.95 8.01 -26.58
C PHE A 246 0.44 8.57 -26.90
N PRO A 247 0.51 9.71 -27.63
CA PRO A 247 1.77 10.35 -27.94
C PRO A 247 2.47 10.94 -26.71
N LEU A 248 1.75 11.12 -25.60
CA LEU A 248 2.30 11.47 -24.29
C LEU A 248 1.82 10.47 -23.26
N VAL A 249 2.76 9.86 -22.55
CA VAL A 249 2.50 8.94 -21.44
C VAL A 249 3.28 9.41 -20.24
N ILE A 250 2.60 9.63 -19.13
CA ILE A 250 3.20 10.05 -17.87
C ILE A 250 2.99 8.94 -16.84
N LEU A 251 4.08 8.41 -16.28
CA LEU A 251 4.06 7.50 -15.15
C LEU A 251 4.45 8.25 -13.88
N ASP A 252 3.47 8.45 -13.02
CA ASP A 252 3.60 8.99 -11.67
C ASP A 252 3.93 7.87 -10.66
N GLU A 253 4.69 8.23 -9.62
CA GLU A 253 5.26 7.31 -8.64
C GLU A 253 5.97 6.10 -9.29
N ALA A 254 6.84 6.38 -10.28
CA ALA A 254 7.52 5.36 -11.05
C ALA A 254 8.29 4.35 -10.19
N GLN A 255 8.85 4.79 -9.05
CA GLN A 255 9.55 3.94 -8.09
C GLN A 255 8.67 2.87 -7.41
N ASP A 256 7.34 3.07 -7.41
CA ASP A 256 6.38 2.16 -6.77
C ASP A 256 5.78 1.15 -7.75
N THR A 257 6.12 1.25 -9.03
CA THR A 257 5.62 0.34 -10.05
C THR A 257 6.31 -1.02 -9.96
N HIS A 258 5.54 -2.09 -9.81
CA HIS A 258 6.04 -3.47 -9.78
C HIS A 258 6.84 -3.81 -11.05
N GLY A 259 7.95 -4.54 -10.91
CA GLY A 259 8.93 -4.67 -11.99
C GLY A 259 8.40 -5.33 -13.27
N ASP A 260 7.51 -6.32 -13.16
CA ASP A 260 6.87 -6.93 -14.35
C ASP A 260 5.98 -5.94 -15.12
N GLN A 261 5.31 -5.03 -14.41
CA GLN A 261 4.45 -4.02 -15.02
C GLN A 261 5.28 -2.88 -15.61
N LEU A 262 6.34 -2.45 -14.91
CA LEU A 262 7.28 -1.43 -15.40
C LEU A 262 7.93 -1.89 -16.71
N ARG A 263 8.46 -3.12 -16.75
CA ARG A 263 9.04 -3.71 -17.98
C ARG A 263 8.04 -3.75 -19.12
N LEU A 264 6.77 -4.02 -18.83
CA LEU A 264 5.72 -4.02 -19.83
C LEU A 264 5.48 -2.61 -20.38
N LEU A 265 5.38 -1.60 -19.51
CA LEU A 265 5.23 -0.20 -19.94
C LEU A 265 6.44 0.29 -20.74
N GLU A 266 7.66 -0.03 -20.30
CA GLU A 266 8.89 0.31 -21.03
C GLU A 266 8.93 -0.36 -22.40
N HIS A 267 8.53 -1.63 -22.51
CA HIS A 267 8.46 -2.31 -23.81
C HIS A 267 7.49 -1.61 -24.78
N VAL A 268 6.38 -1.06 -24.27
CA VAL A 268 5.40 -0.35 -25.10
C VAL A 268 5.85 1.07 -25.43
N PHE A 269 6.33 1.84 -24.45
CA PHE A 269 6.44 3.30 -24.54
C PHE A 269 7.87 3.85 -24.57
N LYS A 270 8.90 3.07 -24.25
CA LYS A 270 10.32 3.51 -24.31
C LYS A 270 10.91 3.46 -25.73
N GLN A 271 10.08 3.10 -26.71
CA GLN A 271 10.42 3.07 -28.14
C GLN A 271 9.93 4.37 -28.80
N ASP A 272 10.46 4.69 -29.98
CA ASP A 272 10.05 5.88 -30.73
C ASP A 272 8.53 5.93 -31.00
N GLY A 273 7.99 7.14 -30.96
CA GLY A 273 6.58 7.43 -31.28
C GLY A 273 5.71 7.83 -30.10
N ALA A 274 6.23 7.82 -28.86
CA ALA A 274 5.57 8.40 -27.69
C ALA A 274 6.60 9.08 -26.77
N ALA A 275 6.20 10.21 -26.17
CA ALA A 275 6.92 10.84 -25.09
C ALA A 275 6.58 10.11 -23.78
N PHE A 276 7.43 9.16 -23.37
CA PHE A 276 7.26 8.47 -22.10
C PHE A 276 8.01 9.20 -20.99
N GLN A 277 7.26 9.87 -20.12
CA GLN A 277 7.77 10.69 -19.04
C GLN A 277 7.53 9.98 -17.70
N ARG A 278 8.58 9.78 -16.90
CA ARG A 278 8.49 9.03 -15.64
C ARG A 278 8.91 9.92 -14.50
N LEU A 279 8.01 10.12 -13.54
CA LEU A 279 8.23 10.97 -12.39
C LEU A 279 8.25 10.09 -11.14
N GLY A 280 9.29 10.24 -10.32
CA GLY A 280 9.40 9.47 -9.11
C GLY A 280 10.54 9.92 -8.22
N ASP A 281 10.64 9.26 -7.07
CA ASP A 281 11.78 9.38 -6.17
C ASP A 281 12.37 8.00 -5.94
N SER A 282 13.48 7.70 -6.61
CA SER A 282 14.14 6.40 -6.45
C SER A 282 14.63 6.14 -5.02
N ASN A 283 14.81 7.17 -4.18
CA ASN A 283 15.17 7.00 -2.77
C ASN A 283 13.95 6.62 -1.89
N GLN A 284 12.72 6.62 -2.42
CA GLN A 284 11.48 6.20 -1.72
C GLN A 284 10.97 4.80 -2.13
N THR A 285 11.80 3.99 -2.80
CA THR A 285 11.47 2.62 -3.22
C THR A 285 11.40 1.66 -2.02
N LEU A 286 10.22 1.51 -1.43
CA LEU A 286 9.98 0.60 -0.31
C LEU A 286 9.63 -0.84 -0.73
N TYR A 287 9.09 -1.04 -1.94
CA TYR A 287 8.68 -2.36 -2.42
C TYR A 287 9.87 -3.04 -3.11
N GLU A 288 10.18 -4.27 -2.68
CA GLU A 288 11.17 -5.12 -3.33
C GLU A 288 10.44 -6.28 -4.02
N ASP A 289 10.64 -6.45 -5.33
CA ASP A 289 10.08 -7.58 -6.08
C ASP A 289 10.63 -8.91 -5.50
N GLU A 290 9.79 -9.93 -5.36
CA GLU A 290 10.20 -11.28 -4.91
C GLU A 290 11.01 -12.08 -5.97
N GLY A 291 11.57 -11.41 -6.99
CA GLY A 291 12.30 -12.03 -8.10
C GLY A 291 13.81 -12.16 -7.89
N THR A 292 14.47 -13.01 -8.69
CA THR A 292 15.94 -13.19 -8.69
C THR A 292 16.72 -11.95 -9.12
N ALA A 293 16.08 -11.01 -9.81
CA ALA A 293 16.61 -9.67 -10.11
C ALA A 293 15.44 -8.66 -10.00
N PRO A 294 15.30 -7.95 -8.87
CA PRO A 294 14.26 -6.94 -8.71
C PRO A 294 14.43 -5.84 -9.75
N ALA A 295 13.35 -5.45 -10.42
CA ALA A 295 13.38 -4.38 -11.42
C ALA A 295 12.57 -3.21 -10.90
N TYR A 296 13.27 -2.29 -10.24
CA TYR A 296 12.73 -0.99 -9.86
C TYR A 296 13.04 0.03 -10.95
N TRP A 297 12.24 1.08 -11.00
CA TRP A 297 12.57 2.24 -11.83
C TRP A 297 13.87 2.86 -11.31
N THR A 298 14.82 3.04 -12.23
CA THR A 298 16.02 3.84 -12.03
C THR A 298 15.98 5.00 -13.02
N PRO A 299 16.22 6.24 -12.55
CA PRO A 299 16.27 7.39 -13.44
C PRO A 299 17.43 7.23 -14.44
N GLY A 300 17.17 7.53 -15.71
CA GLY A 300 18.16 7.52 -16.78
C GLY A 300 19.16 8.68 -16.71
N PRO A 301 20.21 8.65 -17.53
CA PRO A 301 21.14 9.77 -17.67
C PRO A 301 20.40 11.01 -18.20
N GLY A 302 20.64 12.18 -17.60
CA GLY A 302 19.94 13.42 -17.95
C GLY A 302 18.55 13.55 -17.32
N CYS A 303 18.29 12.86 -16.20
CA CYS A 303 17.06 13.07 -15.45
C CYS A 303 16.94 14.52 -14.98
N ILE A 304 15.74 15.09 -15.07
CA ILE A 304 15.45 16.45 -14.57
C ILE A 304 15.43 16.39 -13.03
N PRO A 305 16.29 17.17 -12.34
CA PRO A 305 16.39 17.14 -10.90
C PRO A 305 15.38 18.09 -10.27
N LEU A 306 14.39 17.56 -9.57
CA LEU A 306 13.42 18.32 -8.77
C LEU A 306 13.80 18.27 -7.29
N ASP A 307 14.90 18.93 -6.93
CA ASP A 307 15.56 18.78 -5.63
C ASP A 307 14.94 19.62 -4.50
N THR A 308 14.11 20.58 -4.84
CA THR A 308 13.51 21.53 -3.90
C THR A 308 12.32 20.91 -3.16
N SER A 309 12.36 20.78 -1.83
CA SER A 309 11.20 20.37 -1.01
C SER A 309 10.50 21.59 -0.44
N ARG A 310 9.17 21.67 -0.59
CA ARG A 310 8.35 22.67 0.10
C ARG A 310 7.78 22.16 1.42
N ARG A 311 8.05 20.89 1.76
CA ARG A 311 7.51 20.23 2.97
C ARG A 311 8.27 20.62 4.23
N PHE A 312 9.60 20.66 4.18
CA PHE A 312 10.48 20.86 5.34
C PHE A 312 11.63 21.82 5.02
N GLY A 313 12.21 22.41 6.07
CA GLY A 313 13.32 23.36 5.98
C GLY A 313 14.68 22.71 5.69
N GLY A 314 15.72 23.55 5.60
CA GLY A 314 17.10 23.15 5.30
C GLY A 314 17.68 22.14 6.31
N GLU A 315 17.19 22.16 7.54
CA GLU A 315 17.62 21.31 8.65
C GLU A 315 17.36 19.82 8.39
N ILE A 316 16.16 19.50 7.90
CA ILE A 316 15.77 18.14 7.51
C ILE A 316 16.36 17.81 6.15
N ALA A 317 16.35 18.77 5.22
CA ALA A 317 16.85 18.56 3.86
C ALA A 317 18.33 18.17 3.82
N GLY A 318 19.18 18.87 4.57
CA GLY A 318 20.62 18.54 4.66
C GLY A 318 20.86 17.16 5.26
N PHE A 319 20.12 16.79 6.30
CA PHE A 319 20.18 15.46 6.92
C PHE A 319 19.70 14.36 5.98
N ALA A 320 18.55 14.56 5.32
CA ALA A 320 17.97 13.61 4.38
C ALA A 320 18.85 13.41 3.13
N SER A 321 19.51 14.46 2.64
CA SER A 321 20.42 14.39 1.48
C SER A 321 21.58 13.40 1.71
N ARG A 322 22.07 13.27 2.95
CA ARG A 322 23.12 12.31 3.29
C ARG A 322 22.64 10.86 3.37
N LEU A 323 21.33 10.67 3.48
CA LEU A 323 20.66 9.37 3.53
C LEU A 323 20.21 8.86 2.16
N THR A 324 20.43 9.61 1.08
CA THR A 324 20.10 9.15 -0.28
C THR A 324 20.97 7.96 -0.64
N ALA A 325 20.35 6.80 -0.85
CA ALA A 325 21.05 5.52 -0.94
C ALA A 325 20.99 4.90 -2.34
N ARG A 326 19.97 5.24 -3.14
CA ARG A 326 19.73 4.65 -4.47
C ARG A 326 20.18 5.59 -5.59
N GLN A 327 19.91 6.87 -5.43
CA GLN A 327 20.34 7.93 -6.34
C GLN A 327 20.86 9.08 -5.50
N ALA A 328 22.11 9.51 -5.72
CA ALA A 328 22.65 10.68 -5.05
C ALA A 328 21.79 11.90 -5.39
N GLN A 329 21.32 12.61 -4.36
CA GLN A 329 20.45 13.77 -4.52
C GLN A 329 20.73 14.78 -3.40
N THR A 330 20.84 16.06 -3.75
CA THR A 330 21.01 17.13 -2.77
C THR A 330 19.69 17.88 -2.61
N ILE A 331 18.93 17.53 -1.57
CA ILE A 331 17.62 18.10 -1.32
C ILE A 331 17.77 19.51 -0.74
N VAL A 332 17.01 20.45 -1.27
CA VAL A 332 16.94 21.84 -0.78
C VAL A 332 15.61 22.06 -0.08
N GLY A 333 15.61 22.36 1.21
CA GLY A 333 14.38 22.57 1.99
C GLY A 333 13.95 24.04 1.99
N LEU A 334 12.75 24.32 1.46
CA LEU A 334 12.08 25.62 1.47
C LEU A 334 10.88 25.66 2.42
N GLY A 335 10.81 24.73 3.38
CA GLY A 335 9.76 24.73 4.40
C GLY A 335 9.71 26.07 5.14
N ALA A 336 8.49 26.59 5.31
CA ALA A 336 8.26 27.92 5.88
C ALA A 336 8.69 28.06 7.35
N ARG A 337 8.85 26.95 8.07
CA ARG A 337 9.21 26.90 9.49
C ARG A 337 10.45 26.03 9.68
N PRO A 338 11.41 26.45 10.52
CA PRO A 338 12.54 25.62 10.88
C PRO A 338 12.03 24.40 11.65
N ALA A 339 12.58 23.23 11.34
CA ALA A 339 12.18 21.99 12.00
C ALA A 339 12.96 21.77 13.29
N SER A 340 12.26 21.43 14.37
CA SER A 340 12.88 20.89 15.58
C SER A 340 13.33 19.45 15.33
N ARG A 341 14.60 19.15 15.61
CA ARG A 341 15.19 17.82 15.47
C ARG A 341 15.67 17.35 16.83
N VAL A 342 15.15 16.22 17.28
CA VAL A 342 15.41 15.69 18.62
C VAL A 342 15.92 14.25 18.54
N MET A 343 16.94 13.97 19.33
CA MET A 343 17.55 12.66 19.47
C MET A 343 17.31 12.13 20.87
N PHE A 344 16.57 11.03 20.98
CA PHE A 344 16.23 10.36 22.24
C PHE A 344 17.19 9.19 22.47
N LEU A 345 17.91 9.24 23.59
CA LEU A 345 18.83 8.17 24.00
C LEU A 345 18.17 7.33 25.09
N PHE A 346 18.16 6.00 24.89
CA PHE A 346 17.55 5.06 25.82
C PHE A 346 18.37 3.78 26.00
N ASP A 347 17.97 2.97 26.98
CA ASP A 347 18.44 1.62 27.26
C ASP A 347 17.26 0.67 27.54
N GLU A 348 17.52 -0.57 27.96
CA GLU A 348 16.45 -1.55 28.21
C GLU A 348 15.48 -1.10 29.30
N ALA A 349 15.97 -0.37 30.31
CA ALA A 349 15.14 0.11 31.41
C ALA A 349 14.27 1.32 31.02
N THR A 350 14.74 2.13 30.07
CA THR A 350 14.14 3.43 29.73
C THR A 350 13.38 3.45 28.40
N ILE A 351 13.46 2.38 27.59
CA ILE A 351 12.78 2.28 26.28
C ILE A 351 11.28 2.62 26.34
N GLY A 352 10.58 2.26 27.42
CA GLY A 352 9.15 2.53 27.60
C GLY A 352 8.81 4.03 27.72
N GLY A 353 9.79 4.88 28.07
CA GLY A 353 9.61 6.33 28.21
C GLY A 353 9.75 7.12 26.89
N VAL A 354 10.27 6.50 25.84
CA VAL A 354 10.60 7.18 24.56
C VAL A 354 9.40 7.87 23.93
N LEU A 355 8.24 7.21 23.87
CA LEU A 355 7.04 7.80 23.27
C LEU A 355 6.50 8.99 24.08
N GLY A 356 6.61 8.94 25.40
CA GLY A 356 6.21 10.03 26.30
C GLY A 356 7.13 11.23 26.14
N ALA A 357 8.45 11.01 26.12
CA ALA A 357 9.43 12.08 25.91
C ALA A 357 9.24 12.78 24.56
N PHE A 358 8.88 12.04 23.51
CA PHE A 358 8.55 12.64 22.23
C PHE A 358 7.25 13.46 22.27
N ALA A 359 6.24 13.00 23.00
CA ALA A 359 5.03 13.78 23.25
C ALA A 359 5.33 15.07 24.03
N ASP A 360 6.25 15.04 25.00
CA ASP A 360 6.69 16.22 25.75
C ASP A 360 7.35 17.26 24.83
N GLU A 361 8.23 16.83 23.90
CA GLU A 361 8.83 17.72 22.90
C GLU A 361 7.80 18.31 21.93
N ALA A 362 6.81 17.51 21.52
CA ALA A 362 5.71 18.00 20.71
C ALA A 362 4.87 19.06 21.44
N ARG A 363 4.59 18.87 22.74
CA ARG A 363 3.91 19.88 23.57
C ARG A 363 4.75 21.12 23.78
N ALA A 364 6.06 20.98 23.98
CA ALA A 364 6.96 22.12 24.08
C ALA A 364 7.01 22.95 22.80
N LEU A 365 6.87 22.30 21.64
CA LEU A 365 6.89 22.97 20.33
C LEU A 365 5.56 23.65 19.98
N TRP A 366 4.42 22.97 20.17
CA TRP A 366 3.11 23.44 19.68
C TRP A 366 2.16 23.94 20.77
N GLY A 367 2.46 23.73 22.06
CA GLY A 367 1.59 24.13 23.16
C GLY A 367 0.18 23.58 23.01
N GLY A 368 -0.83 24.45 23.07
CA GLY A 368 -2.25 24.06 22.99
C GLY A 368 -2.72 23.57 21.61
N ASP A 369 -1.91 23.72 20.54
CA ASP A 369 -2.29 23.29 19.19
C ASP A 369 -2.10 21.78 18.96
N CYS A 370 -1.46 21.07 19.90
CA CYS A 370 -1.10 19.66 19.79
C CYS A 370 -2.25 18.73 19.40
N SER A 371 -3.46 18.98 19.90
CA SER A 371 -4.64 18.16 19.64
C SER A 371 -5.07 18.09 18.16
N THR A 372 -4.63 19.05 17.35
CA THR A 372 -4.96 19.15 15.91
C THR A 372 -3.85 18.64 15.00
N ARG A 373 -2.66 18.32 15.55
CA ARG A 373 -1.47 17.94 14.79
C ARG A 373 -1.47 16.47 14.41
N ASP A 374 -0.95 16.15 13.23
CA ASP A 374 -0.74 14.77 12.79
C ASP A 374 0.66 14.29 13.16
N ILE A 375 0.75 13.48 14.22
CA ILE A 375 2.00 13.03 14.83
C ILE A 375 2.07 11.50 14.81
N TRP A 376 3.21 10.96 14.38
CA TRP A 376 3.42 9.51 14.29
C TRP A 376 4.72 9.05 14.97
N ALA A 377 4.71 7.87 15.56
CA ALA A 377 5.88 7.07 15.87
C ALA A 377 5.91 5.85 14.94
N VAL A 378 7.03 5.67 14.24
CA VAL A 378 7.17 4.64 13.21
C VAL A 378 8.43 3.82 13.36
N ALA A 379 8.34 2.56 12.95
CA ALA A 379 9.45 1.64 12.88
C ALA A 379 9.51 0.93 11.52
N SER A 380 10.68 0.50 11.08
CA SER A 380 10.82 -0.40 9.93
C SER A 380 10.05 -1.70 10.17
N ARG A 381 10.18 -2.26 11.37
CA ARG A 381 9.45 -3.43 11.84
C ARG A 381 8.58 -3.09 13.04
N HIS A 382 7.33 -3.54 13.03
CA HIS A 382 6.32 -3.12 14.01
C HIS A 382 5.56 -4.30 14.64
N ASN A 383 5.86 -5.54 14.25
CA ASN A 383 5.16 -6.73 14.73
C ASN A 383 5.99 -7.48 15.78
N LEU A 384 5.30 -8.21 16.66
CA LEU A 384 5.85 -8.95 17.79
C LEU A 384 6.93 -9.96 17.34
N VAL A 385 8.07 -9.98 18.06
CA VAL A 385 9.22 -10.85 17.75
C VAL A 385 9.56 -11.72 18.95
N GLY A 386 10.03 -12.94 18.71
CA GLY A 386 10.61 -13.77 19.77
C GLY A 386 11.91 -13.16 20.30
N LYS A 387 12.03 -13.06 21.63
CA LYS A 387 13.25 -12.60 22.30
C LYS A 387 14.31 -13.71 22.21
N LYS A 388 15.36 -13.49 21.40
CA LYS A 388 16.55 -14.34 21.31
C LYS A 388 17.77 -13.44 21.13
N GLY A 389 18.85 -13.73 21.84
CA GLY A 389 20.12 -13.00 21.80
C GLY A 389 20.23 -11.89 22.85
N ALA A 390 21.27 -11.07 22.73
CA ALA A 390 21.43 -9.84 23.50
C ALA A 390 20.26 -8.88 23.23
N TRP A 391 19.94 -8.03 24.21
CA TRP A 391 18.83 -7.09 24.07
C TRP A 391 19.08 -6.06 22.97
N GLN A 392 18.11 -5.94 22.06
CA GLN A 392 18.03 -4.90 21.04
C GLN A 392 16.55 -4.66 20.71
N PRO A 393 16.14 -3.41 20.44
CA PRO A 393 14.78 -3.11 20.00
C PRO A 393 14.56 -3.72 18.62
N LYS A 394 13.63 -4.66 18.49
CA LYS A 394 13.34 -5.34 17.22
C LYS A 394 12.15 -4.73 16.52
N SER A 395 11.23 -4.12 17.27
CA SER A 395 9.99 -3.61 16.70
C SER A 395 9.35 -2.50 17.54
N LEU A 396 8.35 -1.83 16.96
CA LEU A 396 7.49 -0.89 17.68
C LEU A 396 6.84 -1.46 18.96
N VAL A 397 6.65 -2.79 19.03
CA VAL A 397 6.12 -3.46 20.24
C VAL A 397 7.06 -3.31 21.44
N ASP A 398 8.37 -3.16 21.21
CA ASP A 398 9.34 -2.99 22.30
C ASP A 398 9.21 -1.61 22.98
N TYR A 399 8.73 -0.60 22.26
CA TYR A 399 8.44 0.74 22.77
C TYR A 399 7.03 0.86 23.34
N HIS A 400 6.08 0.08 22.80
CA HIS A 400 4.70 0.03 23.27
C HIS A 400 4.18 -1.41 23.24
N PRO A 401 4.29 -2.18 24.34
CA PRO A 401 3.92 -3.60 24.38
C PRO A 401 2.45 -3.89 24.04
N ALA A 402 1.57 -2.91 24.23
CA ALA A 402 0.16 -3.03 23.84
C ALA A 402 -0.07 -2.90 22.33
N TYR A 403 0.90 -2.40 21.54
CA TYR A 403 0.78 -2.25 20.09
C TYR A 403 0.35 -3.56 19.40
N ARG A 404 -0.68 -3.48 18.55
CA ARG A 404 -1.11 -4.58 17.69
C ARG A 404 -1.29 -4.03 16.27
N SER A 405 -0.62 -4.66 15.30
CA SER A 405 -0.94 -4.42 13.89
C SER A 405 -2.27 -5.10 13.53
N GLU A 406 -2.92 -4.64 12.47
CA GLU A 406 -4.20 -5.22 11.99
C GLU A 406 -4.08 -6.66 11.44
N GLY A 407 -2.92 -7.30 11.57
CA GLY A 407 -2.72 -8.71 11.27
C GLY A 407 -3.01 -9.63 12.46
N GLY A 408 -4.23 -9.58 13.03
CA GLY A 408 -4.70 -10.64 13.92
C GLY A 408 -4.70 -11.99 13.18
N SER A 409 -4.54 -13.11 13.91
CA SER A 409 -4.52 -14.47 13.33
C SER A 409 -5.58 -14.65 12.23
N ARG A 410 -5.11 -14.82 10.98
CA ARG A 410 -5.94 -14.96 9.75
C ARG A 410 -7.04 -16.02 9.88
N SER A 411 -6.93 -16.98 10.80
CA SER A 411 -7.92 -18.04 10.98
C SER A 411 -9.21 -17.62 11.70
N LYS A 412 -9.22 -16.54 12.49
CA LYS A 412 -10.42 -16.11 13.26
C LYS A 412 -10.96 -14.73 12.89
N ALA A 413 -10.23 -13.94 12.10
CA ALA A 413 -10.64 -12.59 11.68
C ALA A 413 -11.83 -12.58 10.71
N ASN A 414 -12.11 -13.71 10.05
CA ASN A 414 -13.13 -13.84 9.02
C ASN A 414 -14.49 -14.32 9.55
N LEU A 415 -14.67 -14.52 10.85
CA LEU A 415 -15.96 -14.94 11.42
C LEU A 415 -17.00 -13.80 11.35
N PHE A 416 -18.26 -14.16 11.11
CA PHE A 416 -19.37 -13.21 11.00
C PHE A 416 -19.53 -12.37 12.27
N CYS A 417 -19.50 -13.02 13.44
CA CYS A 417 -19.58 -12.37 14.74
C CYS A 417 -18.48 -11.31 14.92
N ARG A 418 -17.23 -11.58 14.51
CA ARG A 418 -16.12 -10.62 14.59
C ARG A 418 -16.32 -9.38 13.72
N GLN A 419 -16.84 -9.56 12.51
CA GLN A 419 -17.09 -8.43 11.61
C GLN A 419 -18.19 -7.52 12.17
N LEU A 420 -19.22 -8.10 12.78
CA LEU A 420 -20.30 -7.36 13.43
C LEU A 420 -19.85 -6.70 14.75
N GLN A 421 -18.99 -7.35 15.54
CA GLN A 421 -18.33 -6.75 16.72
C GLN A 421 -17.57 -5.47 16.34
N LYS A 422 -16.79 -5.49 15.24
CA LYS A 422 -16.09 -4.29 14.75
C LYS A 422 -17.05 -3.15 14.42
N ALA A 423 -18.14 -3.45 13.70
CA ALA A 423 -19.15 -2.46 13.37
C ALA A 423 -19.81 -1.86 14.62
N ALA A 424 -20.15 -2.70 15.60
CA ALA A 424 -20.73 -2.26 16.88
C ALA A 424 -19.77 -1.36 17.68
N VAL A 425 -18.48 -1.69 17.72
CA VAL A 425 -17.45 -0.87 18.37
C VAL A 425 -17.28 0.48 17.67
N HIS A 426 -17.19 0.50 16.34
CA HIS A 426 -17.09 1.75 15.59
C HIS A 426 -18.34 2.63 15.75
N HIS A 427 -19.52 2.02 15.83
CA HIS A 427 -20.77 2.72 16.09
C HIS A 427 -20.80 3.34 17.51
N ALA A 428 -20.44 2.56 18.53
CA ALA A 428 -20.35 3.04 19.91
C ALA A 428 -19.32 4.17 20.07
N ALA A 429 -18.25 4.15 19.27
CA ALA A 429 -17.24 5.21 19.21
C ALA A 429 -17.64 6.42 18.34
N ALA A 430 -18.91 6.51 17.91
CA ALA A 430 -19.44 7.60 17.08
C ALA A 430 -18.65 7.85 15.78
N ARG A 431 -18.05 6.81 15.18
CA ARG A 431 -17.37 6.90 13.88
C ARG A 431 -18.35 7.23 12.75
N PRO A 432 -17.86 7.75 11.59
CA PRO A 432 -18.71 8.08 10.46
C PRO A 432 -19.64 6.91 10.07
N PRO A 433 -20.95 7.15 9.87
CA PRO A 433 -21.91 6.10 9.54
C PRO A 433 -21.57 5.29 8.28
N ALA A 434 -20.84 5.89 7.33
CA ALA A 434 -20.37 5.23 6.13
C ALA A 434 -19.40 4.07 6.44
N GLU A 435 -18.46 4.26 7.36
CA GLU A 435 -17.50 3.22 7.78
C GLU A 435 -18.23 2.06 8.48
N VAL A 436 -19.15 2.38 9.40
CA VAL A 436 -19.96 1.37 10.10
C VAL A 436 -20.81 0.58 9.09
N SER A 437 -21.43 1.27 8.14
CA SER A 437 -22.25 0.65 7.10
C SER A 437 -21.42 -0.25 6.17
N GLU A 438 -20.18 0.12 5.85
CA GLU A 438 -19.27 -0.70 5.05
C GLU A 438 -18.88 -1.99 5.79
N MET A 439 -18.58 -1.91 7.09
CA MET A 439 -18.29 -3.08 7.92
C MET A 439 -19.46 -4.06 8.01
N LEU A 440 -20.67 -3.54 8.23
CA LEU A 440 -21.90 -4.35 8.21
C LEU A 440 -22.11 -4.99 6.84
N ALA A 441 -21.89 -4.25 5.76
CA ALA A 441 -22.00 -4.76 4.39
C ALA A 441 -20.95 -5.83 4.09
N ALA A 442 -19.73 -5.70 4.61
CA ALA A 442 -18.67 -6.69 4.47
C ALA A 442 -19.07 -8.02 5.15
N GLY A 443 -19.56 -7.97 6.41
CA GLY A 443 -20.08 -9.13 7.11
C GLY A 443 -21.22 -9.81 6.33
N MET A 444 -22.15 -9.01 5.81
CA MET A 444 -23.30 -9.53 5.06
C MET A 444 -22.93 -10.11 3.71
N SER A 445 -21.92 -9.54 3.05
CA SER A 445 -21.37 -10.12 1.82
C SER A 445 -20.72 -11.48 2.08
N GLY A 446 -20.11 -11.68 3.27
CA GLY A 446 -19.58 -12.97 3.70
C GLY A 446 -20.68 -14.01 3.89
N LEU A 447 -21.76 -13.65 4.62
CA LEU A 447 -22.89 -14.56 4.83
C LEU A 447 -23.59 -14.93 3.51
N ALA A 448 -23.87 -13.94 2.66
CA ALA A 448 -24.48 -14.20 1.36
C ALA A 448 -23.62 -15.14 0.50
N ARG A 449 -22.28 -14.96 0.51
CA ARG A 449 -21.35 -15.87 -0.18
C ARG A 449 -21.34 -17.27 0.42
N ALA A 450 -21.41 -17.42 1.75
CA ALA A 450 -21.49 -18.72 2.42
C ALA A 450 -22.76 -19.49 2.01
N HIS A 451 -23.88 -18.78 1.80
CA HIS A 451 -25.10 -19.33 1.23
C HIS A 451 -25.06 -19.53 -0.31
N GLY A 452 -23.90 -19.33 -0.95
CA GLY A 452 -23.74 -19.49 -2.40
C GLY A 452 -24.46 -18.42 -3.23
N TRP A 453 -24.85 -17.30 -2.62
CA TRP A 453 -25.60 -16.26 -3.31
C TRP A 453 -24.69 -15.46 -4.24
N LYS A 454 -25.27 -15.10 -5.40
CA LYS A 454 -24.65 -14.25 -6.42
C LYS A 454 -25.50 -13.01 -6.67
N ALA A 455 -24.86 -11.93 -7.09
CA ALA A 455 -25.50 -10.71 -7.56
C ALA A 455 -25.99 -10.88 -9.01
N ALA A 456 -26.63 -9.85 -9.57
CA ALA A 456 -27.07 -9.84 -10.97
C ALA A 456 -25.91 -10.21 -11.93
N ASN A 457 -26.22 -10.98 -12.97
CA ASN A 457 -25.25 -11.51 -13.95
C ASN A 457 -24.15 -12.38 -13.34
N ASP A 458 -24.49 -13.18 -12.32
CA ASP A 458 -23.59 -14.18 -11.73
C ASP A 458 -22.33 -13.59 -11.04
N ARG A 459 -22.37 -12.27 -10.78
CA ARG A 459 -21.29 -11.51 -10.13
C ARG A 459 -21.14 -11.91 -8.65
N PRO A 460 -19.91 -11.88 -8.11
CA PRO A 460 -19.68 -12.10 -6.68
C PRO A 460 -20.33 -10.99 -5.85
N ILE A 461 -20.87 -11.38 -4.69
CA ILE A 461 -21.41 -10.44 -3.71
C ILE A 461 -20.24 -9.85 -2.91
N THR A 462 -20.11 -8.52 -2.92
CA THR A 462 -19.10 -7.73 -2.19
C THR A 462 -19.80 -6.75 -1.24
N ALA A 463 -19.05 -6.12 -0.33
CA ALA A 463 -19.60 -5.08 0.55
C ALA A 463 -20.27 -3.94 -0.24
N HIS A 464 -19.75 -3.60 -1.42
CA HIS A 464 -20.26 -2.53 -2.25
C HIS A 464 -21.61 -2.87 -2.92
N ASN A 465 -21.86 -4.14 -3.25
CA ASN A 465 -23.04 -4.54 -4.01
C ASN A 465 -24.06 -5.40 -3.24
N VAL A 466 -23.74 -5.83 -1.99
CA VAL A 466 -24.58 -6.75 -1.22
C VAL A 466 -26.01 -6.27 -1.09
N TRP A 467 -26.23 -4.99 -0.80
CA TRP A 467 -27.58 -4.46 -0.62
C TRP A 467 -28.40 -4.47 -1.91
N ALA A 468 -27.76 -4.19 -3.06
CA ALA A 468 -28.40 -4.29 -4.36
C ALA A 468 -28.69 -5.76 -4.72
N ALA A 469 -27.76 -6.68 -4.41
CA ALA A 469 -27.93 -8.12 -4.63
C ALA A 469 -29.09 -8.69 -3.80
N LEU A 470 -29.25 -8.24 -2.55
CA LEU A 470 -30.39 -8.59 -1.70
C LEU A 470 -31.70 -8.02 -2.25
N ALA A 471 -31.70 -6.74 -2.67
CA ALA A 471 -32.87 -6.07 -3.24
C ALA A 471 -33.38 -6.74 -4.53
N HIS A 472 -32.47 -7.27 -5.36
CA HIS A 472 -32.82 -8.00 -6.57
C HIS A 472 -33.57 -9.31 -6.31
N ARG A 473 -33.36 -9.92 -5.14
CA ARG A 473 -34.04 -11.16 -4.74
C ARG A 473 -35.40 -10.85 -4.14
N ASP A 474 -35.42 -9.91 -3.22
CA ASP A 474 -36.62 -9.36 -2.63
C ASP A 474 -36.35 -7.91 -2.23
N VAL A 475 -37.16 -7.01 -2.76
CA VAL A 475 -37.06 -5.56 -2.54
C VAL A 475 -37.17 -5.21 -1.05
N ALA A 476 -37.85 -6.02 -0.24
CA ALA A 476 -37.99 -5.81 1.20
C ALA A 476 -36.76 -6.27 2.01
N LEU A 477 -35.97 -7.20 1.47
CA LEU A 477 -34.90 -7.91 2.19
C LEU A 477 -33.81 -6.99 2.76
N PRO A 478 -33.26 -6.00 2.02
CA PRO A 478 -32.27 -5.08 2.58
C PRO A 478 -32.81 -4.29 3.77
N ARG A 479 -34.10 -3.92 3.74
CA ARG A 479 -34.73 -3.15 4.82
C ARG A 479 -34.90 -4.01 6.07
N ILE A 480 -35.32 -5.26 5.91
CA ILE A 480 -35.49 -6.21 7.02
C ILE A 480 -34.14 -6.49 7.69
N ILE A 481 -33.11 -6.85 6.90
CA ILE A 481 -31.77 -7.17 7.40
C ILE A 481 -31.14 -5.96 8.10
N ARG A 482 -31.23 -4.75 7.52
CA ARG A 482 -30.70 -3.54 8.17
C ARG A 482 -31.38 -3.24 9.50
N ARG A 483 -32.68 -3.52 9.64
CA ARG A 483 -33.37 -3.39 10.93
C ARG A 483 -32.85 -4.40 11.95
N LEU A 484 -32.68 -5.67 11.56
CA LEU A 484 -32.09 -6.69 12.44
C LEU A 484 -30.69 -6.29 12.90
N LEU A 485 -29.82 -5.84 11.98
CA LEU A 485 -28.48 -5.36 12.33
C LEU A 485 -28.54 -4.15 13.27
N ARG A 486 -29.40 -3.17 13.01
CA ARG A 486 -29.55 -2.02 13.89
C ARG A 486 -30.02 -2.45 15.29
N ASP A 487 -31.08 -3.25 15.37
CA ASP A 487 -31.78 -3.55 16.62
C ASP A 487 -30.99 -4.54 17.49
N HIS A 488 -30.34 -5.53 16.87
CA HIS A 488 -29.63 -6.59 17.60
C HIS A 488 -28.12 -6.36 17.72
N VAL A 489 -27.48 -5.72 16.73
CA VAL A 489 -26.00 -5.54 16.70
C VAL A 489 -25.58 -4.15 17.17
N LEU A 490 -26.19 -3.09 16.63
CA LEU A 490 -25.78 -1.71 16.94
C LEU A 490 -26.39 -1.20 18.24
N ALA A 491 -27.69 -1.42 18.44
CA ALA A 491 -28.44 -1.04 19.63
C ALA A 491 -28.59 -2.19 20.64
N GLY A 492 -28.31 -3.43 20.21
CA GLY A 492 -28.50 -4.65 21.01
C GLY A 492 -27.19 -5.30 21.44
N ALA A 493 -27.32 -6.42 22.17
CA ALA A 493 -26.20 -7.16 22.74
C ALA A 493 -25.79 -8.41 21.92
N ALA A 494 -26.33 -8.60 20.71
CA ALA A 494 -26.18 -9.88 20.00
C ALA A 494 -24.73 -10.27 19.74
N VAL A 495 -23.84 -9.32 19.47
CA VAL A 495 -22.42 -9.62 19.21
C VAL A 495 -21.58 -9.79 20.48
N TRP A 496 -22.19 -9.62 21.66
CA TRP A 496 -21.52 -9.62 22.97
C TRP A 496 -22.01 -10.73 23.89
N GLU A 497 -23.23 -11.22 23.69
CA GLU A 497 -23.87 -12.25 24.52
C GLU A 497 -24.34 -13.42 23.64
N GLU A 498 -23.95 -14.64 24.01
CA GLU A 498 -24.24 -15.84 23.21
C GLU A 498 -25.74 -16.08 23.04
N ALA A 499 -26.54 -15.88 24.09
CA ALA A 499 -27.99 -16.03 24.01
C ALA A 499 -28.63 -15.02 23.04
N ALA A 500 -28.18 -13.76 23.06
CA ALA A 500 -28.65 -12.73 22.15
C ALA A 500 -28.14 -12.95 20.71
N TRP A 501 -26.92 -13.49 20.55
CA TRP A 501 -26.39 -13.92 19.26
C TRP A 501 -27.27 -15.00 18.63
N LEU A 502 -27.61 -16.05 19.39
CA LEU A 502 -28.44 -17.15 18.93
C LEU A 502 -29.82 -16.65 18.48
N ALA A 503 -30.46 -15.76 19.25
CA ALA A 503 -31.74 -15.15 18.87
C ALA A 503 -31.63 -14.28 17.60
N PHE A 504 -30.52 -13.54 17.43
CA PHE A 504 -30.26 -12.78 16.22
C PHE A 504 -30.05 -13.69 14.99
N MET A 505 -29.29 -14.78 15.14
CA MET A 505 -29.06 -15.74 14.06
C MET A 505 -30.34 -16.49 13.68
N GLU A 506 -31.20 -16.82 14.66
CA GLU A 506 -32.51 -17.45 14.43
C GLU A 506 -33.43 -16.54 13.59
N ALA A 507 -33.35 -15.21 13.78
CA ALA A 507 -34.07 -14.25 12.95
C ALA A 507 -33.42 -14.02 11.57
N LEU A 508 -32.08 -14.08 11.49
CA LEU A 508 -31.33 -13.73 10.28
C LEU A 508 -31.21 -14.87 9.27
N LEU A 509 -30.85 -16.09 9.70
CA LEU A 509 -30.55 -17.20 8.79
C LEU A 509 -31.73 -17.63 7.90
N PRO A 510 -33.00 -17.62 8.37
CA PRO A 510 -34.14 -17.94 7.52
C PRO A 510 -34.28 -17.01 6.31
N LEU A 511 -33.76 -15.78 6.40
CA LEU A 511 -33.76 -14.82 5.28
C LEU A 511 -32.81 -15.24 4.15
N PHE A 512 -31.92 -16.20 4.39
CA PHE A 512 -30.93 -16.69 3.44
C PHE A 512 -31.19 -18.14 2.95
N ASN A 513 -32.31 -18.74 3.34
CA ASN A 513 -32.66 -20.11 2.98
C ASN A 513 -33.15 -20.27 1.53
N PRO A 514 -32.98 -21.47 0.93
CA PRO A 514 -32.28 -22.65 1.49
C PRO A 514 -30.75 -22.56 1.35
N PRO A 515 -29.97 -23.17 2.25
CA PRO A 515 -28.50 -23.24 2.12
C PRO A 515 -28.08 -24.23 1.01
N PRO A 516 -26.90 -24.04 0.40
CA PRO A 516 -26.32 -25.01 -0.53
C PRO A 516 -26.11 -26.39 0.13
N GLN A 517 -26.36 -27.48 -0.61
CA GLN A 517 -26.10 -28.83 -0.13
C GLN A 517 -24.65 -28.99 0.35
N GLY A 518 -24.47 -29.46 1.59
CA GLY A 518 -23.16 -29.68 2.20
C GLY A 518 -22.47 -28.43 2.78
N SER A 519 -23.10 -27.25 2.76
CA SER A 519 -22.52 -26.00 3.31
C SER A 519 -22.94 -25.68 4.74
N GLU A 520 -23.80 -26.50 5.35
CA GLU A 520 -24.36 -26.26 6.68
C GLU A 520 -23.27 -26.15 7.76
N GLY A 521 -22.24 -27.00 7.69
CA GLY A 521 -21.08 -26.95 8.58
C GLY A 521 -20.25 -25.67 8.41
N ASP A 522 -20.00 -25.25 7.18
CA ASP A 522 -19.22 -24.04 6.88
C ASP A 522 -19.98 -22.75 7.29
N ILE A 523 -21.29 -22.72 7.06
CA ILE A 523 -22.16 -21.61 7.49
C ILE A 523 -22.20 -21.54 9.02
N ALA A 524 -22.35 -22.69 9.68
CA ALA A 524 -22.30 -22.77 11.14
C ALA A 524 -20.95 -22.31 11.69
N GLU A 525 -19.83 -22.76 11.10
CA GLU A 525 -18.48 -22.35 11.48
C GLU A 525 -18.32 -20.83 11.30
N PHE A 526 -18.69 -20.28 10.14
CA PHE A 526 -18.63 -18.84 9.85
C PHE A 526 -19.49 -18.00 10.82
N CYS A 527 -20.64 -18.52 11.23
CA CYS A 527 -21.58 -17.87 12.13
C CYS A 527 -21.34 -18.17 13.63
N THR A 528 -20.26 -18.87 13.97
CA THR A 528 -19.96 -19.24 15.36
C THR A 528 -19.85 -17.99 16.23
N PHE A 529 -20.48 -18.02 17.40
CA PHE A 529 -20.34 -16.96 18.39
C PHE A 529 -18.90 -16.86 18.87
N VAL A 530 -18.43 -15.66 19.15
CA VAL A 530 -17.09 -15.43 19.68
C VAL A 530 -17.21 -14.80 21.05
N ALA A 531 -17.08 -15.63 22.09
CA ALA A 531 -17.26 -15.31 23.51
C ALA A 531 -16.19 -14.39 24.13
N GLU A 532 -15.46 -13.63 23.32
CA GLU A 532 -14.62 -12.58 23.88
C GLU A 532 -15.52 -11.50 24.49
N GLN A 533 -15.36 -11.29 25.79
CA GLN A 533 -16.13 -10.35 26.59
C GLN A 533 -16.20 -8.98 25.92
N LYS A 534 -17.38 -8.35 26.05
CA LYS A 534 -17.66 -6.92 25.85
C LYS A 534 -16.35 -6.16 25.97
N ALA A 535 -15.86 -5.63 24.84
CA ALA A 535 -14.74 -4.71 24.89
C ALA A 535 -15.21 -3.56 25.78
N ASP A 536 -14.73 -3.53 27.02
CA ASP A 536 -14.98 -2.42 27.89
C ASP A 536 -14.31 -1.22 27.23
N LEU A 537 -15.10 -0.30 26.70
CA LEU A 537 -14.59 0.92 26.07
C LEU A 537 -13.88 1.81 27.11
N ALA A 538 -14.02 1.50 28.39
CA ALA A 538 -13.26 2.09 29.49
C ALA A 538 -11.94 1.34 29.79
N ASP A 539 -11.70 0.15 29.25
CA ASP A 539 -10.42 -0.56 29.36
C ASP A 539 -9.35 0.20 28.55
N PRO A 540 -8.39 0.87 29.23
CA PRO A 540 -7.35 1.64 28.56
C PRO A 540 -6.45 0.77 27.67
N GLU A 541 -6.38 -0.55 27.91
CA GLU A 541 -5.49 -1.46 27.19
C GLU A 541 -5.99 -1.84 25.78
N ARG A 542 -7.25 -1.53 25.44
CA ARG A 542 -7.85 -1.92 24.14
C ARG A 542 -8.50 -0.79 23.36
N ARG A 543 -8.23 0.48 23.72
CA ARG A 543 -8.26 1.59 22.73
C ARG A 543 -7.36 1.20 21.56
N SER A 544 -7.67 1.65 20.35
CA SER A 544 -6.84 1.39 19.15
C SER A 544 -5.35 1.42 19.50
N THR A 545 -4.70 0.25 19.55
CA THR A 545 -3.31 0.14 20.00
C THR A 545 -2.31 0.70 18.98
N LYS A 546 -2.85 1.27 17.89
CA LYS A 546 -2.17 2.12 16.93
C LYS A 546 -2.12 3.59 17.35
N GLN A 547 -2.66 3.97 18.50
CA GLN A 547 -2.61 5.34 19.01
C GLN A 547 -2.35 5.33 20.51
N VAL A 548 -1.48 6.21 20.97
CA VAL A 548 -1.22 6.45 22.39
C VAL A 548 -1.66 7.87 22.68
N GLN A 549 -2.51 8.03 23.69
CA GLN A 549 -2.96 9.34 24.13
C GLN A 549 -2.08 9.82 25.28
N PHE A 550 -1.51 11.02 25.11
CA PHE A 550 -0.75 11.74 26.12
C PHE A 550 -1.50 13.05 26.39
N ASP A 551 -2.38 13.03 27.39
CA ASP A 551 -3.30 14.13 27.70
C ASP A 551 -4.19 14.51 26.50
N ASP A 552 -3.97 15.68 25.90
CA ASP A 552 -4.66 16.22 24.72
C ASP A 552 -3.98 15.83 23.39
N LEU A 553 -2.79 15.24 23.43
CA LEU A 553 -2.02 14.82 22.27
C LEU A 553 -2.29 13.35 21.91
N ILE A 554 -2.54 13.09 20.63
CA ILE A 554 -2.71 11.72 20.09
C ILE A 554 -1.50 11.36 19.23
N LEU A 555 -0.68 10.43 19.71
CA LEU A 555 0.46 9.90 18.97
C LEU A 555 0.06 8.62 18.23
N ARG A 556 0.12 8.62 16.90
CA ARG A 556 -0.20 7.45 16.07
C ARG A 556 1.01 6.53 15.94
N LEU A 557 0.79 5.23 15.88
CA LEU A 557 1.82 4.18 15.85
C LEU A 557 1.65 3.36 14.56
N GLY A 558 2.76 3.09 13.88
CA GLY A 558 2.71 2.29 12.66
C GLY A 558 4.06 1.91 12.08
N SER A 559 4.03 1.33 10.89
CA SER A 559 5.23 1.09 10.10
C SER A 559 5.66 2.34 9.34
N ILE A 560 6.93 2.44 8.95
CA ILE A 560 7.38 3.47 8.00
C ILE A 560 6.57 3.45 6.70
N HIS A 561 6.10 2.27 6.27
CA HIS A 561 5.24 2.15 5.08
C HIS A 561 3.88 2.83 5.27
N SER A 562 3.34 2.85 6.51
CA SER A 562 2.02 3.42 6.82
C SER A 562 1.97 4.95 6.75
N VAL A 563 3.13 5.60 6.77
CA VAL A 563 3.27 7.06 6.61
C VAL A 563 3.76 7.45 5.23
N LYS A 564 4.03 6.49 4.34
CA LYS A 564 4.42 6.76 2.96
C LYS A 564 3.31 7.55 2.25
N GLY A 565 3.70 8.55 1.46
CA GLY A 565 2.77 9.44 0.76
C GLY A 565 2.13 10.52 1.65
N LYS A 566 2.29 10.45 2.97
CA LYS A 566 1.74 11.46 3.89
C LYS A 566 2.72 12.61 4.12
N SER A 567 2.17 13.77 4.46
CA SER A 567 2.91 14.87 5.09
C SER A 567 2.39 15.00 6.51
N LEU A 568 3.28 14.97 7.49
CA LEU A 568 2.96 14.95 8.92
C LEU A 568 3.47 16.22 9.59
N ASP A 569 2.88 16.62 10.71
CA ASP A 569 3.43 17.72 11.51
C ASP A 569 4.70 17.26 12.25
N GLY A 570 4.65 16.06 12.84
CA GLY A 570 5.77 15.43 13.53
C GLY A 570 5.91 13.94 13.29
N ILE A 571 7.14 13.45 13.33
CA ILE A 571 7.43 12.01 13.28
C ILE A 571 8.55 11.65 14.25
N LEU A 572 8.40 10.51 14.92
CA LEU A 572 9.46 9.83 15.64
C LEU A 572 9.80 8.55 14.88
N VAL A 573 11.05 8.42 14.43
CA VAL A 573 11.57 7.15 13.91
C VAL A 573 12.27 6.44 15.06
N VAL A 574 11.80 5.25 15.40
CA VAL A 574 12.38 4.44 16.47
C VAL A 574 13.27 3.35 15.90
N GLU A 575 14.39 3.07 16.58
CA GLU A 575 15.32 2.01 16.22
C GLU A 575 14.61 0.65 16.18
N SER A 576 14.74 -0.07 15.06
CA SER A 576 14.08 -1.36 14.83
C SER A 576 14.86 -2.28 13.88
N GLU A 577 14.52 -3.57 13.88
CA GLU A 577 15.22 -4.58 13.08
C GLU A 577 14.70 -4.64 11.64
N VAL A 578 15.60 -4.66 10.67
CA VAL A 578 15.34 -4.90 9.25
C VAL A 578 15.98 -6.23 8.86
N TRP A 579 15.28 -7.03 8.06
CA TRP A 579 15.75 -8.34 7.62
C TRP A 579 15.37 -8.62 6.17
N LYS A 580 16.26 -9.31 5.45
CA LYS A 580 16.00 -9.91 4.12
C LYS A 580 16.00 -11.43 4.14
N GLY A 581 16.49 -12.02 5.23
CA GLY A 581 16.54 -13.46 5.40
C GLY A 581 16.97 -13.83 6.81
N SER A 582 17.36 -15.10 6.98
CA SER A 582 17.58 -15.68 8.30
C SER A 582 19.04 -15.62 8.75
N SER A 583 19.97 -15.27 7.84
CA SER A 583 21.39 -15.16 8.15
C SER A 583 21.71 -13.82 8.83
N ALA A 584 22.80 -13.77 9.60
CA ALA A 584 23.16 -12.59 10.37
C ALA A 584 23.53 -11.38 9.49
N ASP A 585 24.11 -11.62 8.32
CA ASP A 585 24.44 -10.63 7.29
C ASP A 585 23.20 -10.10 6.52
N GLU A 586 22.06 -10.76 6.67
CA GLU A 586 20.77 -10.35 6.11
C GLU A 586 19.89 -9.60 7.11
N GLN A 587 20.44 -9.24 8.28
CA GLN A 587 19.74 -8.54 9.36
C GLN A 587 20.55 -7.34 9.83
N CYS A 588 19.89 -6.23 10.12
CA CYS A 588 20.52 -5.07 10.76
C CYS A 588 19.51 -4.28 11.58
N ILE A 589 20.02 -3.41 12.45
CA ILE A 589 19.21 -2.42 13.15
C ILE A 589 19.27 -1.12 12.37
N ASP A 590 18.11 -0.58 11.99
CA ASP A 590 17.98 0.46 10.97
C ASP A 590 18.77 1.74 11.29
N LEU A 591 18.40 2.46 12.35
CA LEU A 591 19.03 3.73 12.71
C LEU A 591 20.53 3.55 12.98
N THR A 592 20.91 2.54 13.76
CA THR A 592 22.32 2.24 14.06
C THR A 592 23.15 2.00 12.79
N ALA A 593 22.57 1.36 11.78
CA ALA A 593 23.27 1.10 10.52
C ALA A 593 23.41 2.33 9.62
N VAL A 594 22.52 3.33 9.73
CA VAL A 594 22.41 4.42 8.73
C VAL A 594 22.82 5.79 9.25
N LEU A 595 22.66 6.05 10.55
CA LEU A 595 22.94 7.35 11.15
C LEU A 595 24.42 7.76 11.11
N PRO A 596 25.43 6.86 11.22
CA PRO A 596 26.82 7.26 11.05
C PRO A 596 27.08 8.02 9.75
N ARG A 597 26.47 7.61 8.64
CA ARG A 597 26.56 8.33 7.36
C ARG A 597 25.73 9.60 7.34
N ALA A 598 24.51 9.56 7.88
CA ALA A 598 23.64 10.73 7.97
C ALA A 598 24.30 11.90 8.73
N PHE A 599 25.07 11.57 9.77
CA PHE A 599 25.82 12.55 10.56
C PHE A 599 27.24 12.84 10.03
N GLY A 600 27.69 12.18 8.96
CA GLY A 600 29.02 12.41 8.36
C GLY A 600 30.19 11.80 9.14
N VAL A 601 29.94 10.77 9.94
CA VAL A 601 30.97 9.98 10.63
C VAL A 601 31.63 8.99 9.66
N THR A 602 30.91 8.54 8.63
CA THR A 602 31.40 7.62 7.59
C THR A 602 30.79 7.95 6.22
N ASP A 603 31.50 7.60 5.15
CA ASP A 603 31.04 7.69 3.76
C ASP A 603 30.70 6.32 3.16
N GLU A 604 30.58 5.28 3.99
CA GLU A 604 30.28 3.92 3.53
C GLU A 604 28.99 3.84 2.69
N LEU A 605 29.09 3.15 1.56
CA LEU A 605 27.94 2.88 0.70
C LEU A 605 27.02 1.82 1.32
N PHE A 606 25.71 2.06 1.29
CA PHE A 606 24.73 1.10 1.75
C PHE A 606 24.52 -0.01 0.73
N THR A 607 24.65 -1.27 1.16
CA THR A 607 24.40 -2.46 0.34
C THR A 607 23.52 -3.47 1.10
N GLY A 608 22.92 -4.42 0.39
CA GLY A 608 22.16 -5.52 1.00
C GLY A 608 21.01 -5.03 1.89
N VAL A 609 20.97 -5.53 3.14
CA VAL A 609 19.96 -5.15 4.14
C VAL A 609 20.10 -3.70 4.61
N ARG A 610 21.33 -3.15 4.63
CA ARG A 610 21.58 -1.75 5.03
C ARG A 610 21.00 -0.76 4.02
N LEU A 611 20.96 -1.11 2.73
CA LEU A 611 20.30 -0.29 1.70
C LEU A 611 18.79 -0.17 1.96
N THR A 612 18.15 -1.26 2.39
CA THR A 612 16.72 -1.26 2.77
C THR A 612 16.49 -0.45 4.04
N ALA A 613 17.36 -0.58 5.05
CA ALA A 613 17.31 0.26 6.23
C ALA A 613 17.43 1.75 5.88
N ALA A 614 18.42 2.13 5.05
CA ALA A 614 18.61 3.50 4.61
C ALA A 614 17.39 4.05 3.86
N THR A 615 16.81 3.24 2.96
CA THR A 615 15.59 3.61 2.21
C THR A 615 14.39 3.82 3.16
N ASN A 616 14.19 2.93 4.14
CA ASN A 616 13.13 3.06 5.13
C ASN A 616 13.31 4.34 5.96
N VAL A 617 14.51 4.55 6.52
CA VAL A 617 14.80 5.72 7.36
C VAL A 617 14.66 7.01 6.55
N PHE A 618 15.19 7.06 5.32
CA PHE A 618 14.99 8.19 4.40
C PHE A 618 13.50 8.50 4.21
N VAL A 619 12.67 7.48 3.97
CA VAL A 619 11.21 7.65 3.84
C VAL A 619 10.59 8.19 5.12
N GLY A 620 11.02 7.76 6.30
CA GLY A 620 10.51 8.24 7.59
C GLY A 620 10.88 9.71 7.86
N VAL A 621 12.17 10.03 7.76
CA VAL A 621 12.72 11.35 8.14
C VAL A 621 12.30 12.48 7.20
N THR A 622 11.78 12.14 6.01
CA THR A 622 11.31 13.11 5.00
C THR A 622 9.79 13.34 5.04
N ARG A 623 9.06 12.77 6.01
CA ARG A 623 7.61 13.03 6.23
C ARG A 623 7.24 14.24 7.07
N PRO A 624 7.99 14.61 8.13
CA PRO A 624 7.55 15.66 9.03
C PRO A 624 7.79 17.04 8.40
N ARG A 625 6.99 18.01 8.82
CA ARG A 625 7.15 19.43 8.46
C ARG A 625 7.92 20.20 9.53
N GLU A 626 7.63 19.93 10.80
CA GLU A 626 8.07 20.77 11.92
C GLU A 626 8.84 19.99 13.01
N LEU A 627 8.53 18.71 13.26
CA LEU A 627 9.18 17.93 14.32
C LEU A 627 9.71 16.58 13.84
N LEU A 628 11.02 16.36 13.96
CA LEU A 628 11.69 15.09 13.65
C LEU A 628 12.38 14.53 14.90
N GLY A 629 11.89 13.39 15.39
CA GLY A 629 12.50 12.61 16.46
C GLY A 629 13.23 11.39 15.93
N LEU A 630 14.40 11.07 16.50
CA LEU A 630 15.09 9.80 16.32
C LEU A 630 15.33 9.17 17.69
N ALA A 631 14.90 7.93 17.91
CA ALA A 631 15.19 7.20 19.14
C ALA A 631 16.22 6.09 18.88
N LEU A 632 17.35 6.14 19.57
CA LEU A 632 18.42 5.14 19.47
C LEU A 632 19.00 4.76 20.83
N ARG A 633 19.51 3.53 20.92
CA ARG A 633 20.22 3.07 22.10
C ARG A 633 21.44 3.93 22.41
N LYS A 634 21.60 4.30 23.68
CA LYS A 634 22.71 5.15 24.15
C LYS A 634 24.09 4.56 23.84
N SER A 635 24.25 3.22 23.91
CA SER A 635 25.51 2.55 23.58
C SER A 635 25.98 2.84 22.16
N GLU A 636 25.05 2.85 21.21
CA GLU A 636 25.31 3.04 19.77
C GLU A 636 25.42 4.52 19.39
N ALA A 637 24.88 5.42 20.22
CA ALA A 637 24.84 6.85 19.95
C ALA A 637 26.16 7.59 20.24
N THR A 638 27.09 6.98 20.99
CA THR A 638 28.28 7.67 21.56
C THR A 638 29.06 8.46 20.51
N VAL A 639 29.30 7.88 19.33
CA VAL A 639 30.06 8.53 18.24
C VAL A 639 29.23 9.54 17.43
N LEU A 640 27.91 9.55 17.61
CA LEU A 640 26.96 10.39 16.90
C LEU A 640 26.60 11.66 17.67
N ILE A 641 26.72 11.65 19.00
CA ILE A 641 26.32 12.76 19.89
C ILE A 641 26.99 14.09 19.51
N GLY A 642 28.32 14.10 19.33
CA GLY A 642 29.06 15.30 18.92
C GLY A 642 28.58 15.84 17.57
N PRO A 643 28.69 15.04 16.49
CA PRO A 643 28.21 15.42 15.16
C PRO A 643 26.75 15.86 15.10
N ALA A 644 25.87 15.23 15.90
CA ALA A 644 24.46 15.60 15.96
C ALA A 644 24.26 16.97 16.63
N THR A 645 24.97 17.22 17.74
CA THR A 645 24.92 18.51 18.45
C THR A 645 25.44 19.65 17.56
N ASP A 646 26.56 19.42 16.86
CA ASP A 646 27.14 20.38 15.90
C ASP A 646 26.18 20.68 14.75
N GLN A 647 25.35 19.71 14.37
CA GLN A 647 24.32 19.86 13.35
C GLN A 647 23.01 20.44 13.90
N GLY A 648 22.92 20.79 15.19
CA GLY A 648 21.77 21.42 15.82
C GLY A 648 20.65 20.47 16.22
N TRP A 649 20.97 19.22 16.57
CA TRP A 649 20.02 18.29 17.17
C TRP A 649 19.94 18.49 18.69
N LYS A 650 18.72 18.55 19.23
CA LYS A 650 18.49 18.50 20.68
C LYS A 650 18.67 17.07 21.18
N LEU A 651 19.41 16.89 22.27
CA LEU A 651 19.59 15.59 22.91
C LEU A 651 18.67 15.45 24.13
N VAL A 652 17.96 14.33 24.21
CA VAL A 652 17.15 13.93 25.35
C VAL A 652 17.63 12.57 25.83
N ASP A 653 18.38 12.55 26.93
CA ASP A 653 18.98 11.34 27.50
C ASP A 653 18.11 10.77 28.63
N LEU A 654 17.26 9.80 28.30
CA LEU A 654 16.34 9.17 29.25
C LEU A 654 17.10 8.33 30.30
N VAL A 655 18.28 7.83 29.95
CA VAL A 655 19.13 7.06 30.87
C VAL A 655 19.68 7.97 31.97
N ALA A 656 20.13 9.17 31.60
CA ALA A 656 20.59 10.18 32.56
C ALA A 656 19.44 10.68 33.45
N GLN A 657 18.29 11.02 32.87
CA GLN A 657 17.11 11.47 33.63
C GLN A 657 16.62 10.42 34.63
N ALA A 658 16.64 9.13 34.24
CA ALA A 658 16.26 8.04 35.13
C ALA A 658 17.28 7.79 36.25
N ALA A 659 18.54 8.18 36.08
CA ALA A 659 19.56 8.14 37.12
C ALA A 659 19.37 9.29 38.12
N GLU A 660 19.11 10.50 37.64
CA GLU A 660 18.84 11.69 38.46
C GLU A 660 17.58 11.54 39.32
N LEU A 661 16.56 10.80 38.86
CA LEU A 661 15.35 10.50 39.65
C LEU A 661 15.55 9.44 40.75
N LYS A 662 16.69 8.72 40.74
CA LYS A 662 17.04 7.71 41.74
C LYS A 662 17.97 8.24 42.83
N GLU A 663 18.60 9.39 42.58
CA GLU A 663 19.33 10.19 43.57
C GLU A 663 18.37 11.12 44.32
#